data_AF-A0A2E3MUM5-F1
#
_entry.id   AF-A0A2E3MUM5-F1
#
_cell.length_a   1.000
_cell.length_b   1.000
_cell.length_c   1.000
_cell.angle_alpha   90.00
_cell.angle_beta   90.00
_cell.angle_gamma   90.00
#
_symmetry.space_group_name_H-M   'P 1'
#
loop_
_entity.id
_entity.type
_entity.pdbx_description
1 polymer ?
#
loop_
_entity_poly.entity_id
_entity_poly.type
_entity_poly.pdbx_seq_one_letter_code
_entity_poly.pdbx_strand_id
1 'polypeptide(L)'
;MLAAVLLGCVPLAVVQAKRPGRFVAMRTDGKRLSGNTLANWKQGLPTLDGRDVFNHEPPLSWLLDRRAFRQPSASSFVESVTGDRLPGTVVGYQASTEYQETQPVPHFLVRAPVSVALPGSAPRPVRFTASWVRRIAWDSQQQEEYQPGTVFFRDGRRLRFRAVRWSEQTLRLLTPTGTMRVAWEELRELHFPQRDVWNSYLDELATLAASSQSQLLQLETTQGLLMTASRQSLLTRPATNPPSANWLVGLQPAWSLGPVWVASETVLAWRQFQAAQVPLHRIHPSHTISRLSLGGAGPRWQTNRNVQGGVLQSGGLNYGWGFGVHAFSELGFPLPPMFCVFQTTVGLDQISGPGGCVQARIRLGDAPSASYETPPLIGSADVRQSGGIRCDPTRQHLFLQVDPLIASRPAGADPLEIRDTTNWLEPTLQLPNTPLTLQLRQRYPRQIKAWQGWNLAQETAHDMRYERVWTDAVSPVGRFLTGVAAAKQPFTLTAEKEQTGFDRWLVVGASRSAITDTPPELEIHVDGQHVTTAPVPLRTKRQQILSPIAVRLQPPPGKSANRRFEIRQLPSTDRVPVVWHSIRLADQLPTRYEWLDEPAASLLADRQLPWTSQDHYSGKHAVQVTSADPVELTLAQPLPIRQFPRWGEYRFLRFALKTSAAGRVLLEMRTTTEEAPLVGYLAGPSKSIPAPFRQVWKEPLPDRWLVITRDLFRDFGACHLSHLTLRVAEGGSVAIDHIYLASRTKDLQTIAPRE
;
A
#
# COMPACT_ATOMS: atom_id res chain seq x y z
N MET A 1 -92.01 14.39 21.82
CA MET A 1 -91.55 13.12 21.23
C MET A 1 -90.70 13.45 20.01
N LEU A 2 -89.38 13.32 20.13
CA LEU A 2 -88.40 13.61 19.08
C LEU A 2 -87.37 12.47 19.15
N ALA A 3 -87.28 11.66 18.10
CA ALA A 3 -86.28 10.61 17.97
C ALA A 3 -85.45 10.90 16.71
N ALA A 4 -84.20 11.30 16.92
CA ALA A 4 -83.20 11.50 15.89
C ALA A 4 -82.26 10.29 15.88
N VAL A 5 -82.13 9.65 14.71
CA VAL A 5 -81.22 8.54 14.43
C VAL A 5 -79.82 9.10 14.21
N LEU A 6 -78.87 8.72 15.07
CA LEU A 6 -77.45 9.06 14.97
C LEU A 6 -76.72 7.99 14.12
N LEU A 7 -76.34 8.37 12.89
CA LEU A 7 -75.32 7.65 12.11
C LEU A 7 -73.95 7.90 12.75
N GLY A 8 -73.34 6.86 13.31
CA GLY A 8 -71.95 6.88 13.76
C GLY A 8 -70.98 6.74 12.59
N CYS A 9 -70.29 7.84 12.24
CA CYS A 9 -69.11 7.80 11.39
C CYS A 9 -67.90 7.32 12.21
N VAL A 10 -67.32 6.18 11.85
CA VAL A 10 -66.00 5.74 12.34
C VAL A 10 -64.93 6.54 11.59
N PRO A 11 -64.00 7.24 12.25
CA PRO A 11 -62.90 7.89 11.54
C PRO A 11 -61.91 6.82 11.08
N LEU A 12 -61.63 6.77 9.77
CA LEU A 12 -60.46 6.06 9.24
C LEU A 12 -59.22 6.64 9.91
N ALA A 13 -58.60 5.88 10.81
CA ALA A 13 -57.25 6.15 11.26
C ALA A 13 -56.31 6.00 10.06
N VAL A 14 -55.96 7.11 9.41
CA VAL A 14 -54.82 7.18 8.52
C VAL A 14 -53.60 6.91 9.39
N VAL A 15 -53.14 5.66 9.42
CA VAL A 15 -51.83 5.31 9.96
C VAL A 15 -50.81 6.02 9.07
N GLN A 16 -50.33 7.18 9.50
CA GLN A 16 -49.15 7.80 8.93
C GLN A 16 -48.00 6.79 9.09
N ALA A 17 -47.70 6.05 8.03
CA ALA A 17 -46.55 5.18 7.98
C ALA A 17 -45.31 6.00 8.33
N LYS A 18 -44.73 5.73 9.51
CA LYS A 18 -43.54 6.43 10.00
C LYS A 18 -42.46 6.31 8.92
N ARG A 19 -42.01 7.45 8.38
CA ARG A 19 -41.02 7.48 7.31
C ARG A 19 -39.83 6.60 7.70
N PRO A 20 -39.34 5.71 6.80
CA PRO A 20 -38.22 4.85 7.10
C PRO A 20 -37.01 5.71 7.49
N GLY A 21 -36.28 5.29 8.52
CA GLY A 21 -35.07 5.97 8.98
C GLY A 21 -34.06 6.11 7.84
N ARG A 22 -33.30 7.22 7.82
CA ARG A 22 -32.26 7.49 6.81
C ARG A 22 -31.27 6.33 6.70
N PHE A 23 -30.79 5.84 7.84
CA PHE A 23 -29.84 4.75 7.90
C PHE A 23 -30.54 3.45 8.25
N VAL A 24 -30.06 2.36 7.66
CA VAL A 24 -30.45 0.99 7.99
C VAL A 24 -29.19 0.16 8.16
N ALA A 25 -29.17 -0.68 9.19
CA ALA A 25 -28.08 -1.58 9.50
C ALA A 25 -28.60 -3.00 9.67
N MET A 26 -27.74 -3.97 9.38
CA MET A 26 -27.99 -5.39 9.64
C MET A 26 -26.80 -5.99 10.37
N ARG A 27 -27.10 -6.83 11.35
CA ARG A 27 -26.12 -7.60 12.12
C ARG A 27 -25.94 -8.98 11.51
N THR A 28 -24.88 -9.70 11.89
CA THR A 28 -24.62 -11.05 11.36
C THR A 28 -25.64 -12.10 11.79
N ASP A 29 -26.49 -11.83 12.78
CA ASP A 29 -27.66 -12.66 13.14
C ASP A 29 -28.92 -12.31 12.32
N GLY A 30 -28.83 -11.39 11.36
CA GLY A 30 -29.95 -10.94 10.53
C GLY A 30 -30.83 -9.86 11.17
N LYS A 31 -30.62 -9.47 12.43
CA LYS A 31 -31.40 -8.40 13.07
C LYS A 31 -31.12 -7.06 12.39
N ARG A 32 -32.19 -6.31 12.12
CA ARG A 32 -32.16 -5.03 11.43
C ARG A 32 -32.46 -3.87 12.37
N LEU A 33 -31.73 -2.79 12.17
CA LEU A 33 -31.86 -1.54 12.91
C LEU A 33 -32.07 -0.41 11.91
N SER A 34 -32.84 0.62 12.28
CA SER A 34 -32.99 1.83 11.47
C SER A 34 -32.96 3.05 12.38
N GLY A 35 -32.40 4.13 11.86
CA GLY A 35 -32.26 5.39 12.57
C GLY A 35 -31.98 6.56 11.63
N ASN A 36 -31.85 7.77 12.17
CA ASN A 36 -31.71 8.98 11.35
C ASN A 36 -30.34 9.65 11.45
N THR A 37 -29.60 9.41 12.54
CA THR A 37 -28.37 10.13 12.87
C THR A 37 -27.23 9.17 13.16
N LEU A 38 -26.10 9.36 12.47
CA LEU A 38 -24.80 8.77 12.84
C LEU A 38 -23.96 9.82 13.56
N ALA A 39 -23.65 9.60 14.84
CA ALA A 39 -22.95 10.57 15.69
C ALA A 39 -21.84 9.92 16.55
N ASN A 40 -21.22 10.70 17.44
CA ASN A 40 -20.28 10.23 18.48
C ASN A 40 -18.95 9.62 18.04
N TRP A 41 -18.45 10.01 16.86
CA TRP A 41 -17.11 9.67 16.37
C TRP A 41 -15.94 10.04 17.32
N LYS A 42 -16.17 10.93 18.30
CA LYS A 42 -15.20 11.35 19.33
C LYS A 42 -14.70 10.20 20.22
N GLN A 43 -15.53 9.18 20.44
CA GLN A 43 -15.24 8.06 21.33
C GLN A 43 -14.88 6.78 20.55
N GLY A 44 -14.69 6.88 19.23
CA GLY A 44 -14.39 5.76 18.36
C GLY A 44 -15.34 5.70 17.16
N LEU A 45 -15.99 4.56 16.97
CA LEU A 45 -16.97 4.35 15.90
C LEU A 45 -18.30 5.03 16.22
N PRO A 46 -19.08 5.39 15.18
CA PRO A 46 -20.28 6.18 15.42
C PRO A 46 -21.41 5.33 16.00
N THR A 47 -22.32 5.98 16.70
CA THR A 47 -23.59 5.38 17.14
C THR A 47 -24.71 5.76 16.19
N LEU A 48 -25.68 4.85 16.01
CA LEU A 48 -26.91 5.09 15.26
C LEU A 48 -28.03 5.47 16.23
N ASP A 49 -28.49 6.73 16.18
CA ASP A 49 -29.45 7.32 17.14
C ASP A 49 -29.06 7.00 18.61
N GLY A 50 -27.78 7.11 18.94
CA GLY A 50 -27.23 6.84 20.28
C GLY A 50 -26.92 5.37 20.58
N ARG A 51 -27.31 4.42 19.72
CA ARG A 51 -27.03 2.98 19.89
C ARG A 51 -25.70 2.60 19.24
N ASP A 52 -24.83 1.90 19.96
CA ASP A 52 -23.62 1.32 19.36
C ASP A 52 -23.99 0.16 18.44
N VAL A 53 -23.69 0.32 17.15
CA VAL A 53 -23.92 -0.70 16.11
C VAL A 53 -22.62 -1.33 15.61
N PHE A 54 -21.45 -0.80 15.98
CA PHE A 54 -20.16 -1.23 15.43
C PHE A 54 -19.36 -2.12 16.37
N ASN A 55 -19.58 -2.06 17.68
CA ASN A 55 -18.87 -2.87 18.68
C ASN A 55 -19.76 -3.91 19.39
N HIS A 56 -21.03 -4.02 19.01
CA HIS A 56 -21.96 -4.92 19.68
C HIS A 56 -21.89 -6.34 19.09
N GLU A 57 -21.97 -7.36 19.95
CA GLU A 57 -22.10 -8.79 19.54
C GLU A 57 -23.57 -9.19 19.38
N PRO A 58 -24.00 -9.84 18.27
CA PRO A 58 -23.21 -10.20 17.08
C PRO A 58 -22.81 -8.99 16.20
N PRO A 59 -21.67 -9.05 15.48
CA PRO A 59 -21.10 -7.88 14.80
C PRO A 59 -22.01 -7.32 13.69
N LEU A 60 -21.71 -6.09 13.29
CA LEU A 60 -22.31 -5.47 12.11
C LEU A 60 -21.98 -6.30 10.87
N SER A 61 -22.97 -6.57 10.02
CA SER A 61 -22.75 -7.06 8.66
C SER A 61 -22.65 -5.89 7.69
N TRP A 62 -23.60 -4.95 7.76
CA TRP A 62 -23.54 -3.74 6.95
C TRP A 62 -24.38 -2.60 7.53
N LEU A 63 -24.08 -1.38 7.08
CA LEU A 63 -24.86 -0.16 7.34
C LEU A 63 -24.96 0.65 6.03
N LEU A 64 -26.15 1.11 5.69
CA LEU A 64 -26.44 1.89 4.48
C LEU A 64 -27.09 3.23 4.81
N ASP A 65 -26.75 4.27 4.05
CA ASP A 65 -27.50 5.52 3.94
C ASP A 65 -28.49 5.45 2.77
N ARG A 66 -29.78 5.33 3.05
CA ARG A 66 -30.83 5.22 2.01
C ARG A 66 -30.95 6.46 1.12
N ARG A 67 -30.46 7.62 1.57
CA ARG A 67 -30.59 8.89 0.82
C ARG A 67 -29.43 9.14 -0.13
N ALA A 68 -28.32 8.42 0.02
CA ALA A 68 -27.07 8.68 -0.69
C ALA A 68 -26.93 7.93 -2.04
N PHE A 69 -27.89 7.07 -2.42
CA PHE A 69 -27.80 6.18 -3.59
C PHE A 69 -28.08 6.85 -4.96
N ARG A 70 -28.06 8.18 -5.07
CA ARG A 70 -28.49 8.92 -6.29
C ARG A 70 -27.39 9.73 -6.99
N GLN A 71 -26.16 9.22 -7.13
CA GLN A 71 -25.11 9.95 -7.84
C GLN A 71 -24.37 9.09 -8.89
N PRO A 72 -24.02 9.68 -10.04
CA PRO A 72 -23.33 8.98 -11.12
C PRO A 72 -21.92 8.57 -10.69
N SER A 73 -21.40 7.49 -11.29
CA SER A 73 -20.03 7.06 -11.08
C SER A 73 -19.03 8.11 -11.57
N ALA A 74 -17.90 8.26 -10.87
CA ALA A 74 -16.80 9.11 -11.32
C ALA A 74 -16.36 8.76 -12.76
N SER A 75 -16.16 9.79 -13.60
CA SER A 75 -15.67 9.65 -14.97
C SER A 75 -14.17 9.37 -15.05
N SER A 76 -13.42 9.65 -13.97
CA SER A 76 -11.99 9.29 -13.86
C SER A 76 -11.76 8.46 -12.61
N PHE A 77 -11.09 7.32 -12.74
CA PHE A 77 -10.79 6.44 -11.62
C PHE A 77 -9.67 5.45 -11.91
N VAL A 78 -9.13 4.86 -10.85
CA VAL A 78 -8.31 3.64 -10.88
C VAL A 78 -9.08 2.52 -10.19
N GLU A 79 -9.24 1.39 -10.86
CA GLU A 79 -9.90 0.19 -10.32
C GLU A 79 -8.87 -0.89 -10.01
N SER A 80 -8.99 -1.52 -8.83
CA SER A 80 -8.15 -2.62 -8.41
C SER A 80 -8.58 -3.95 -9.05
N VAL A 81 -7.69 -4.93 -9.01
CA VAL A 81 -7.98 -6.32 -9.43
C VAL A 81 -9.04 -7.03 -8.58
N THR A 82 -9.36 -6.50 -7.40
CA THR A 82 -10.39 -6.99 -6.46
C THR A 82 -11.66 -6.14 -6.47
N GLY A 83 -11.76 -5.18 -7.40
CA GLY A 83 -12.93 -4.35 -7.61
C GLY A 83 -13.04 -3.11 -6.71
N ASP A 84 -12.05 -2.86 -5.83
CA ASP A 84 -11.93 -1.55 -5.19
C ASP A 84 -11.73 -0.46 -6.24
N ARG A 85 -12.13 0.78 -5.94
CA ARG A 85 -12.07 1.89 -6.88
C ARG A 85 -11.65 3.17 -6.18
N LEU A 86 -10.65 3.85 -6.74
CA LEU A 86 -10.24 5.19 -6.33
C LEU A 86 -10.67 6.20 -7.41
N PRO A 87 -11.67 7.07 -7.15
CA PRO A 87 -11.99 8.17 -8.04
C PRO A 87 -10.83 9.16 -8.10
N GLY A 88 -10.57 9.71 -9.29
CA GLY A 88 -9.52 10.68 -9.54
C GLY A 88 -8.72 10.39 -10.80
N THR A 89 -7.82 11.32 -11.10
CA THR A 89 -6.99 11.28 -12.31
C THR A 89 -5.58 10.84 -11.97
N VAL A 90 -5.02 9.93 -12.76
CA VAL A 90 -3.60 9.56 -12.66
C VAL A 90 -2.76 10.68 -13.23
N VAL A 91 -1.88 11.26 -12.41
CA VAL A 91 -1.05 12.43 -12.74
C VAL A 91 0.45 12.11 -12.82
N GLY A 92 0.84 10.87 -12.52
CA GLY A 92 2.23 10.44 -12.62
C GLY A 92 2.42 8.98 -12.24
N TYR A 93 3.63 8.47 -12.51
CA TYR A 93 4.06 7.12 -12.17
C TYR A 93 5.49 7.16 -11.62
N GLN A 94 5.75 6.40 -10.56
CA GLN A 94 7.07 6.26 -9.96
C GLN A 94 7.48 4.78 -10.00
N ALA A 95 8.56 4.50 -10.73
CA ALA A 95 9.12 3.15 -10.85
C ALA A 95 9.89 2.74 -9.58
N SER A 96 10.53 3.71 -8.94
CA SER A 96 11.22 3.53 -7.66
C SER A 96 10.80 4.62 -6.68
N THR A 97 10.88 4.31 -5.39
CA THR A 97 10.86 5.35 -4.36
C THR A 97 12.25 5.97 -4.30
N GLU A 98 12.35 7.30 -4.28
CA GLU A 98 13.62 8.05 -4.10
C GLU A 98 14.36 7.64 -2.81
N TYR A 99 13.66 7.04 -1.85
CA TYR A 99 14.21 6.66 -0.55
C TYR A 99 14.92 5.31 -0.60
N GLN A 100 16.22 5.35 -0.30
CA GLN A 100 17.05 4.17 -0.11
C GLN A 100 16.64 3.27 1.08
N GLU A 101 15.84 3.79 2.03
CA GLU A 101 15.41 3.07 3.23
C GLU A 101 14.52 1.86 2.96
N THR A 102 13.68 1.94 1.93
CA THR A 102 12.64 0.97 1.65
C THR A 102 12.82 0.37 0.27
N GLN A 103 12.50 -0.91 0.13
CA GLN A 103 12.43 -1.54 -1.17
C GLN A 103 11.48 -0.73 -2.08
N PRO A 104 11.91 -0.37 -3.31
CA PRO A 104 11.08 0.42 -4.20
C PRO A 104 9.78 -0.31 -4.55
N VAL A 105 8.66 0.41 -4.50
CA VAL A 105 7.35 -0.11 -4.89
C VAL A 105 6.79 0.73 -6.03
N PRO A 106 6.68 0.18 -7.25
CA PRO A 106 6.12 0.89 -8.39
C PRO A 106 4.67 1.31 -8.13
N HIS A 107 4.35 2.59 -8.34
CA HIS A 107 3.02 3.12 -8.05
C HIS A 107 2.65 4.32 -8.90
N PHE A 108 1.35 4.53 -9.03
CA PHE A 108 0.72 5.69 -9.64
C PHE A 108 0.45 6.77 -8.59
N LEU A 109 0.59 8.02 -9.02
CA LEU A 109 0.16 9.19 -8.27
C LEU A 109 -1.24 9.56 -8.77
N VAL A 110 -2.24 9.42 -7.91
CA VAL A 110 -3.65 9.68 -8.24
C VAL A 110 -4.13 10.92 -7.51
N ARG A 111 -4.55 11.93 -8.26
CA ARG A 111 -5.20 13.13 -7.71
C ARG A 111 -6.68 12.81 -7.51
N ALA A 112 -7.07 12.49 -6.28
CA ALA A 112 -8.45 12.20 -5.92
C ALA A 112 -9.25 13.50 -5.71
N PRO A 113 -10.55 13.52 -6.05
CA PRO A 113 -11.44 14.66 -5.77
C PRO A 113 -11.77 14.76 -4.26
N VAL A 114 -11.68 13.65 -3.53
CA VAL A 114 -11.85 13.61 -2.08
C VAL A 114 -10.63 14.27 -1.43
N SER A 115 -10.84 15.06 -0.37
CA SER A 115 -9.75 15.55 0.48
C SER A 115 -9.11 14.37 1.23
N VAL A 116 -8.19 13.68 0.56
CA VAL A 116 -7.30 12.65 1.15
C VAL A 116 -6.23 13.29 2.04
N ALA A 117 -6.19 14.62 2.11
CA ALA A 117 -5.31 15.36 3.00
C ALA A 117 -5.89 15.48 4.41
N LEU A 118 -5.02 15.32 5.39
CA LEU A 118 -5.32 15.73 6.76
C LEU A 118 -5.62 17.24 6.81
N PRO A 119 -6.47 17.69 7.74
CA PRO A 119 -6.69 19.11 7.96
C PRO A 119 -5.35 19.83 8.19
N GLY A 120 -5.11 20.93 7.47
CA GLY A 120 -3.86 21.69 7.51
C GLY A 120 -2.68 21.09 6.73
N SER A 121 -2.88 19.98 6.00
CA SER A 121 -1.87 19.43 5.09
C SER A 121 -2.19 19.80 3.64
N ALA A 122 -1.15 20.09 2.84
CA ALA A 122 -1.32 20.28 1.40
C ALA A 122 -1.91 19.00 0.75
N PRO A 123 -2.82 19.11 -0.24
CA PRO A 123 -3.34 17.97 -0.97
C PRO A 123 -2.22 17.20 -1.64
N ARG A 124 -2.08 15.92 -1.30
CA ARG A 124 -1.09 15.01 -1.88
C ARG A 124 -1.77 13.93 -2.71
N PRO A 125 -1.22 13.55 -3.88
CA PRO A 125 -1.71 12.40 -4.62
C PRO A 125 -1.66 11.13 -3.79
N VAL A 126 -2.68 10.29 -3.96
CA VAL A 126 -2.70 8.93 -3.40
C VAL A 126 -1.72 8.06 -4.19
N ARG A 127 -0.91 7.29 -3.47
CA ARG A 127 0.08 6.38 -4.06
C ARG A 127 -0.56 5.00 -4.28
N PHE A 128 -1.10 4.79 -5.48
CA PHE A 128 -1.76 3.55 -5.88
C PHE A 128 -0.75 2.59 -6.50
N THR A 129 -0.45 1.50 -5.81
CA THR A 129 0.54 0.50 -6.20
C THR A 129 0.17 -0.15 -7.55
N ALA A 130 1.12 -0.15 -8.49
CA ALA A 130 0.88 -0.59 -9.86
C ALA A 130 0.50 -2.08 -9.96
N SER A 131 0.97 -2.91 -9.02
CA SER A 131 0.62 -4.33 -8.97
C SER A 131 -0.86 -4.59 -8.69
N TRP A 132 -1.62 -3.62 -8.19
CA TRP A 132 -3.04 -3.81 -7.89
C TRP A 132 -3.97 -3.29 -8.98
N VAL A 133 -3.46 -2.63 -10.01
CA VAL A 133 -4.31 -1.99 -11.03
C VAL A 133 -4.90 -3.03 -11.98
N ARG A 134 -6.21 -2.95 -12.17
CA ARG A 134 -6.96 -3.64 -13.21
C ARG A 134 -7.22 -2.74 -14.40
N ARG A 135 -7.71 -1.52 -14.14
CA ARG A 135 -7.91 -0.51 -15.18
C ARG A 135 -7.75 0.91 -14.65
N ILE A 136 -7.41 1.80 -15.57
CA ILE A 136 -7.36 3.24 -15.34
C ILE A 136 -8.28 3.90 -16.36
N ALA A 137 -9.19 4.76 -15.91
CA ALA A 137 -10.01 5.61 -16.74
C ALA A 137 -9.66 7.07 -16.46
N TRP A 138 -9.27 7.81 -17.50
CA TRP A 138 -9.06 9.26 -17.43
C TRP A 138 -10.34 10.02 -17.78
N ASP A 139 -11.15 9.49 -18.69
CA ASP A 139 -12.44 10.04 -19.08
C ASP A 139 -13.40 8.94 -19.57
N SER A 140 -14.28 8.46 -18.69
CA SER A 140 -15.31 7.46 -19.00
C SER A 140 -16.71 8.11 -18.99
N GLN A 141 -17.02 8.93 -20.00
CA GLN A 141 -18.40 9.37 -20.25
C GLN A 141 -19.35 8.17 -20.38
N GLN A 142 -18.85 7.07 -20.97
CA GLN A 142 -19.51 5.78 -21.04
C GLN A 142 -18.51 4.70 -20.61
N GLN A 143 -18.74 4.06 -19.45
CA GLN A 143 -17.83 3.03 -18.93
C GLN A 143 -17.82 1.81 -19.84
N GLU A 144 -16.68 1.59 -20.50
CA GLU A 144 -16.45 0.37 -21.28
C GLU A 144 -16.50 -0.85 -20.34
N GLU A 145 -16.99 -1.97 -20.87
CA GLU A 145 -16.81 -3.25 -20.20
C GLU A 145 -15.31 -3.59 -20.17
N TYR A 146 -14.86 -4.25 -19.11
CA TYR A 146 -13.45 -4.59 -18.95
C TYR A 146 -13.02 -5.55 -20.06
N GLN A 147 -12.17 -5.05 -20.96
CA GLN A 147 -11.55 -5.77 -22.07
C GLN A 147 -10.05 -5.93 -21.78
N PRO A 148 -9.59 -7.09 -21.26
CA PRO A 148 -8.21 -7.27 -20.84
C PRO A 148 -7.18 -6.94 -21.95
N GLY A 149 -6.07 -6.30 -21.57
CA GLY A 149 -4.98 -5.99 -22.49
C GLY A 149 -5.39 -5.06 -23.64
N THR A 150 -6.24 -4.07 -23.36
CA THR A 150 -6.75 -3.14 -24.37
C THR A 150 -6.56 -1.68 -23.94
N VAL A 151 -6.10 -0.85 -24.87
CA VAL A 151 -6.02 0.61 -24.72
C VAL A 151 -7.14 1.25 -25.52
N PHE A 152 -7.80 2.24 -24.93
CA PHE A 152 -8.83 3.07 -25.56
C PHE A 152 -8.31 4.49 -25.66
N PHE A 153 -8.31 5.02 -26.87
CA PHE A 153 -7.84 6.37 -27.17
C PHE A 153 -9.01 7.36 -27.15
N ARG A 154 -8.69 8.64 -26.93
CA ARG A 154 -9.70 9.72 -26.93
C ARG A 154 -10.33 9.94 -28.31
N ASP A 155 -9.62 9.59 -29.37
CA ASP A 155 -10.11 9.62 -30.76
C ASP A 155 -10.98 8.41 -31.15
N GLY A 156 -11.26 7.51 -30.20
CA GLY A 156 -12.07 6.31 -30.41
C GLY A 156 -11.30 5.09 -30.89
N ARG A 157 -10.01 5.21 -31.23
CA ARG A 157 -9.18 4.04 -31.57
C ARG A 157 -9.05 3.08 -30.40
N ARG A 158 -8.81 1.81 -30.71
CA ARG A 158 -8.58 0.73 -29.75
C ARG A 158 -7.36 -0.08 -30.16
N LEU A 159 -6.53 -0.46 -29.19
CA LEU A 159 -5.31 -1.24 -29.44
C LEU A 159 -5.16 -2.36 -28.42
N ARG A 160 -4.89 -3.59 -28.90
CA ARG A 160 -4.54 -4.72 -28.03
C ARG A 160 -3.05 -4.75 -27.70
N PHE A 161 -2.72 -5.10 -26.47
CA PHE A 161 -1.36 -5.25 -25.98
C PHE A 161 -1.23 -6.44 -25.01
N ARG A 162 -0.01 -6.96 -24.86
CA ARG A 162 0.31 -8.08 -23.96
C ARG A 162 1.03 -7.62 -22.70
N ALA A 163 1.81 -6.55 -22.81
CA ALA A 163 2.52 -5.96 -21.68
C ALA A 163 2.61 -4.43 -21.83
N VAL A 164 2.70 -3.75 -20.69
CA VAL A 164 2.86 -2.30 -20.60
C VAL A 164 4.06 -1.99 -19.71
N ARG A 165 4.91 -1.07 -20.17
CA ARG A 165 5.95 -0.45 -19.35
C ARG A 165 5.69 1.05 -19.29
N TRP A 166 5.90 1.59 -18.10
CA TRP A 166 5.62 2.98 -17.79
C TRP A 166 6.90 3.80 -17.86
N SER A 167 6.77 5.02 -18.34
CA SER A 167 7.74 6.09 -18.16
C SER A 167 7.00 7.31 -17.60
N GLU A 168 7.72 8.39 -17.31
CA GLU A 168 7.14 9.59 -16.71
C GLU A 168 6.06 10.25 -17.59
N GLN A 169 6.21 10.20 -18.92
CA GLN A 169 5.31 10.89 -19.86
C GLN A 169 4.68 9.98 -20.92
N THR A 170 5.22 8.77 -21.12
CA THR A 170 4.74 7.84 -22.16
C THR A 170 4.52 6.44 -21.62
N LEU A 171 3.68 5.70 -22.33
CA LEU A 171 3.51 4.26 -22.21
C LEU A 171 4.24 3.55 -23.33
N ARG A 172 4.96 2.48 -22.98
CA ARG A 172 5.52 1.56 -23.97
C ARG A 172 4.70 0.27 -23.94
N LEU A 173 3.96 0.02 -25.02
CA LEU A 173 3.06 -1.11 -25.18
C LEU A 173 3.71 -2.19 -26.03
N LEU A 174 3.69 -3.44 -25.57
CA LEU A 174 4.04 -4.60 -26.40
C LEU A 174 2.78 -5.09 -27.12
N THR A 175 2.64 -4.71 -28.38
CA THR A 175 1.54 -5.12 -29.27
C THR A 175 1.90 -6.44 -29.99
N PRO A 176 0.95 -7.08 -30.68
CA PRO A 176 1.27 -8.24 -31.53
C PRO A 176 2.27 -7.92 -32.66
N THR A 177 2.36 -6.67 -33.10
CA THR A 177 3.18 -6.23 -34.25
C THR A 177 4.52 -5.61 -33.82
N GLY A 178 4.78 -5.47 -32.53
CA GLY A 178 6.03 -4.90 -32.02
C GLY A 178 5.80 -4.03 -30.79
N THR A 179 6.68 -3.07 -30.59
CA THR A 179 6.57 -2.13 -29.46
C THR A 179 6.11 -0.77 -29.93
N MET A 180 5.09 -0.22 -29.26
CA MET A 180 4.54 1.11 -29.56
C MET A 180 4.71 2.05 -28.37
N ARG A 181 4.96 3.32 -28.64
CA ARG A 181 4.95 4.38 -27.62
C ARG A 181 3.66 5.19 -27.75
N VAL A 182 3.03 5.50 -26.62
CA VAL A 182 1.77 6.25 -26.55
C VAL A 182 1.88 7.33 -25.48
N ALA A 183 1.49 8.55 -25.78
CA ALA A 183 1.46 9.64 -24.79
C ALA A 183 0.26 9.47 -23.84
N TRP A 184 0.42 9.90 -22.58
CA TRP A 184 -0.67 9.78 -21.59
C TRP A 184 -1.92 10.58 -21.97
N GLU A 185 -1.73 11.72 -22.63
CA GLU A 185 -2.81 12.63 -23.02
C GLU A 185 -3.74 12.06 -24.11
N GLU A 186 -3.26 11.09 -24.88
CA GLU A 186 -4.07 10.40 -25.91
C GLU A 186 -5.02 9.36 -25.31
N LEU A 187 -4.80 8.97 -24.05
CA LEU A 187 -5.49 7.86 -23.40
C LEU A 187 -6.85 8.31 -22.85
N ARG A 188 -7.85 7.47 -23.09
CA ARG A 188 -9.18 7.54 -22.48
C ARG A 188 -9.30 6.51 -21.36
N GLU A 189 -9.02 5.25 -21.68
CA GLU A 189 -8.99 4.14 -20.73
C GLU A 189 -7.86 3.16 -21.04
N LEU A 190 -7.33 2.51 -20.01
CA LEU A 190 -6.33 1.45 -20.09
C LEU A 190 -6.77 0.24 -19.28
N HIS A 191 -7.00 -0.88 -19.95
CA HIS A 191 -7.35 -2.16 -19.33
C HIS A 191 -6.14 -3.08 -19.32
N PHE A 192 -5.66 -3.44 -18.13
CA PHE A 192 -4.48 -4.29 -17.98
C PHE A 192 -4.78 -5.73 -18.42
N PRO A 193 -3.76 -6.55 -18.70
CA PRO A 193 -3.96 -7.97 -18.94
C PRO A 193 -4.67 -8.66 -17.77
N GLN A 194 -5.50 -9.66 -18.10
CA GLN A 194 -6.28 -10.39 -17.10
C GLN A 194 -5.35 -11.12 -16.14
N ARG A 195 -5.74 -11.12 -14.86
CA ARG A 195 -5.10 -11.90 -13.81
C ARG A 195 -6.08 -12.90 -13.24
N ASP A 196 -5.55 -13.95 -12.66
CA ASP A 196 -6.35 -14.88 -11.88
C ASP A 196 -6.96 -14.15 -10.68
N VAL A 197 -8.29 -14.20 -10.58
CA VAL A 197 -9.05 -13.43 -9.58
C VAL A 197 -8.83 -13.97 -8.18
N TRP A 198 -8.66 -15.29 -8.02
CA TRP A 198 -8.48 -15.92 -6.70
C TRP A 198 -7.09 -15.72 -6.16
N ASN A 199 -6.05 -15.77 -7.00
CA ASN A 199 -4.71 -15.38 -6.61
C ASN A 199 -4.67 -13.90 -6.19
N SER A 200 -5.30 -13.02 -6.96
CA SER A 200 -5.38 -11.59 -6.62
C SER A 200 -6.13 -11.34 -5.31
N TYR A 201 -7.25 -12.04 -5.09
CA TYR A 201 -8.04 -11.94 -3.87
C TYR A 201 -7.29 -12.50 -2.65
N LEU A 202 -6.65 -13.66 -2.77
CA LEU A 202 -5.86 -14.26 -1.69
C LEU A 202 -4.60 -13.44 -1.37
N ASP A 203 -3.97 -12.79 -2.35
CA ASP A 203 -2.88 -11.85 -2.12
C ASP A 203 -3.37 -10.58 -1.40
N GLU A 204 -4.59 -10.12 -1.69
CA GLU A 204 -5.19 -8.97 -1.01
C GLU A 204 -5.47 -9.34 0.45
N LEU A 205 -6.08 -10.51 0.67
CA LEU A 205 -6.28 -11.04 2.02
C LEU A 205 -4.96 -11.15 2.77
N ALA A 206 -3.90 -11.69 2.18
CA ALA A 206 -2.59 -11.78 2.83
C ALA A 206 -1.97 -10.41 3.13
N THR A 207 -2.37 -9.36 2.40
CA THR A 207 -1.93 -7.97 2.67
C THR A 207 -2.72 -7.34 3.83
N LEU A 208 -4.02 -7.61 3.89
CA LEU A 208 -4.94 -6.94 4.82
C LEU A 208 -5.13 -7.69 6.14
N ALA A 209 -5.28 -9.02 6.07
CA ALA A 209 -5.59 -9.89 7.19
C ALA A 209 -4.32 -10.42 7.88
N ALA A 210 -4.38 -10.59 9.20
CA ALA A 210 -3.33 -11.28 9.95
C ALA A 210 -3.61 -12.80 10.06
N SER A 211 -4.85 -13.21 9.83
CA SER A 211 -5.32 -14.59 9.91
C SER A 211 -6.61 -14.80 9.10
N SER A 212 -7.02 -16.05 8.88
CA SER A 212 -8.30 -16.39 8.23
C SER A 212 -9.53 -15.89 8.99
N GLN A 213 -9.37 -15.52 10.27
CA GLN A 213 -10.44 -15.01 11.14
C GLN A 213 -10.49 -13.47 11.18
N SER A 214 -9.58 -12.79 10.47
CA SER A 214 -9.55 -11.33 10.47
C SER A 214 -10.85 -10.76 9.92
N GLN A 215 -11.36 -9.72 10.58
CA GLN A 215 -12.50 -8.96 10.11
C GLN A 215 -12.05 -7.92 9.09
N LEU A 216 -12.72 -7.87 7.95
CA LEU A 216 -12.52 -6.87 6.92
C LEU A 216 -13.63 -5.84 6.97
N LEU A 217 -13.32 -4.64 6.49
CA LEU A 217 -14.24 -3.54 6.34
C LEU A 217 -14.10 -2.96 4.94
N GLN A 218 -15.21 -2.86 4.23
CA GLN A 218 -15.32 -2.15 2.97
C GLN A 218 -16.17 -0.90 3.16
N LEU A 219 -15.67 0.23 2.66
CA LEU A 219 -16.36 1.51 2.65
C LEU A 219 -16.66 1.94 1.22
N GLU A 220 -17.86 2.46 1.03
CA GLU A 220 -18.30 3.08 -0.22
C GLU A 220 -18.74 4.51 0.05
N THR A 221 -18.31 5.44 -0.80
CA THR A 221 -18.64 6.87 -0.67
C THR A 221 -19.51 7.36 -1.81
N THR A 222 -20.18 8.50 -1.60
CA THR A 222 -21.01 9.18 -2.62
C THR A 222 -20.22 9.58 -3.87
N GLN A 223 -18.90 9.72 -3.77
CA GLN A 223 -18.02 10.07 -4.89
C GLN A 223 -17.47 8.84 -5.65
N GLY A 224 -17.91 7.62 -5.29
CA GLY A 224 -17.50 6.39 -5.96
C GLY A 224 -16.19 5.78 -5.48
N LEU A 225 -15.60 6.28 -4.37
CA LEU A 225 -14.54 5.55 -3.68
C LEU A 225 -15.11 4.26 -3.10
N LEU A 226 -14.47 3.14 -3.41
CA LEU A 226 -14.67 1.84 -2.82
C LEU A 226 -13.32 1.33 -2.31
N MET A 227 -13.19 1.16 -1.00
CA MET A 227 -11.93 0.71 -0.40
C MET A 227 -12.16 -0.36 0.66
N THR A 228 -11.34 -1.41 0.62
CA THR A 228 -11.40 -2.56 1.53
C THR A 228 -10.12 -2.65 2.34
N ALA A 229 -10.23 -2.77 3.67
CA ALA A 229 -9.08 -2.93 4.55
C ALA A 229 -9.43 -3.80 5.77
N SER A 230 -8.45 -4.10 6.62
CA SER A 230 -8.73 -4.75 7.91
C SER A 230 -9.48 -3.83 8.84
N ARG A 231 -10.43 -4.38 9.59
CA ARG A 231 -11.20 -3.65 10.59
C ARG A 231 -10.31 -3.00 11.65
N GLN A 232 -9.21 -3.66 12.01
CA GLN A 232 -8.20 -3.17 12.96
C GLN A 232 -7.41 -1.98 12.42
N SER A 233 -7.44 -1.74 11.10
CA SER A 233 -6.78 -0.61 10.46
C SER A 233 -7.66 0.64 10.33
N LEU A 234 -8.88 0.61 10.87
CA LEU A 234 -9.77 1.76 10.89
C LEU A 234 -9.22 2.86 11.80
N LEU A 235 -9.08 4.05 11.24
CA LEU A 235 -8.68 5.25 11.95
C LEU A 235 -9.80 6.28 11.91
N THR A 236 -9.94 7.06 12.98
CA THR A 236 -10.85 8.21 13.03
C THR A 236 -10.11 9.45 13.51
N ARG A 237 -10.46 10.61 12.94
CA ARG A 237 -9.88 11.91 13.32
C ARG A 237 -10.91 13.04 13.14
N PRO A 238 -10.86 14.11 13.94
CA PRO A 238 -11.68 15.29 13.67
C PRO A 238 -11.21 16.00 12.39
N ALA A 239 -12.15 16.56 11.62
CA ALA A 239 -11.85 17.26 10.37
C ALA A 239 -11.28 18.68 10.56
N THR A 240 -11.31 19.23 11.77
CA THR A 240 -10.80 20.56 12.09
C THR A 240 -10.13 20.56 13.47
N ASN A 241 -9.29 21.57 13.73
CA ASN A 241 -8.80 21.90 15.06
C ASN A 241 -9.19 23.36 15.37
N PRO A 242 -10.09 23.64 16.36
CA PRO A 242 -10.71 22.70 17.29
C PRO A 242 -11.70 21.72 16.63
N PRO A 243 -12.00 20.57 17.26
CA PRO A 243 -12.84 19.52 16.68
C PRO A 243 -14.28 19.99 16.40
N SER A 244 -14.66 20.02 15.11
CA SER A 244 -16.06 20.20 14.67
C SER A 244 -16.87 18.90 14.78
N ALA A 245 -18.14 18.95 14.36
CA ALA A 245 -18.99 17.76 14.18
C ALA A 245 -18.54 16.87 12.99
N ASN A 246 -17.63 17.35 12.15
CA ASN A 246 -17.17 16.62 10.96
C ASN A 246 -15.98 15.72 11.30
N TRP A 247 -16.03 14.48 10.83
CA TRP A 247 -15.06 13.44 11.13
C TRP A 247 -14.48 12.83 9.87
N LEU A 248 -13.20 12.52 9.92
CA LEU A 248 -12.50 11.78 8.89
C LEU A 248 -12.36 10.33 9.31
N VAL A 249 -12.55 9.44 8.35
CA VAL A 249 -12.35 8.01 8.46
C VAL A 249 -11.19 7.62 7.55
N GLY A 250 -10.19 6.94 8.11
CA GLY A 250 -8.99 6.49 7.40
C GLY A 250 -8.94 4.98 7.30
N LEU A 251 -8.69 4.45 6.10
CA LEU A 251 -8.35 3.05 5.85
C LEU A 251 -7.13 2.95 4.95
N GLN A 252 -6.34 1.89 5.12
CA GLN A 252 -5.25 1.56 4.20
C GLN A 252 -5.58 0.28 3.42
N PRO A 253 -6.14 0.40 2.20
CA PRO A 253 -6.38 -0.74 1.34
C PRO A 253 -5.07 -1.30 0.77
N ALA A 254 -5.09 -2.54 0.28
CA ALA A 254 -3.89 -3.24 -0.21
C ALA A 254 -3.19 -2.50 -1.37
N TRP A 255 -3.97 -1.77 -2.17
CA TRP A 255 -3.46 -0.98 -3.28
C TRP A 255 -2.80 0.33 -2.87
N SER A 256 -2.96 0.82 -1.64
CA SER A 256 -2.40 2.11 -1.21
C SER A 256 -1.15 1.98 -0.33
N LEU A 257 -0.13 2.80 -0.60
CA LEU A 257 1.09 2.87 0.24
C LEU A 257 0.89 3.63 1.58
N GLY A 258 -0.31 4.15 1.84
CA GLY A 258 -0.69 4.84 3.07
C GLY A 258 -2.21 4.94 3.23
N PRO A 259 -2.70 5.45 4.36
CA PRO A 259 -4.14 5.57 4.59
C PRO A 259 -4.78 6.58 3.63
N VAL A 260 -5.97 6.24 3.16
CA VAL A 260 -6.88 7.12 2.42
C VAL A 260 -7.93 7.59 3.40
N TRP A 261 -8.07 8.92 3.52
CA TRP A 261 -8.98 9.58 4.43
C TRP A 261 -10.20 10.11 3.66
N VAL A 262 -11.39 9.91 4.22
CA VAL A 262 -12.65 10.43 3.69
C VAL A 262 -13.48 11.05 4.80
N ALA A 263 -14.31 12.03 4.45
CA ALA A 263 -15.25 12.61 5.38
C ALA A 263 -16.40 11.62 5.65
N SER A 264 -16.74 11.40 6.92
CA SER A 264 -17.64 10.33 7.34
C SER A 264 -19.06 10.50 6.80
N GLU A 265 -19.50 11.74 6.58
CA GLU A 265 -20.77 12.10 5.96
C GLU A 265 -20.89 11.70 4.49
N THR A 266 -19.77 11.43 3.83
CA THR A 266 -19.74 10.96 2.43
C THR A 266 -19.89 9.44 2.33
N VAL A 267 -19.75 8.70 3.44
CA VAL A 267 -19.81 7.24 3.44
C VAL A 267 -21.28 6.80 3.34
N LEU A 268 -21.62 6.14 2.23
CA LEU A 268 -22.97 5.65 1.98
C LEU A 268 -23.17 4.19 2.41
N ALA A 269 -22.09 3.39 2.42
CA ALA A 269 -22.16 2.01 2.86
C ALA A 269 -20.91 1.59 3.66
N TRP A 270 -21.18 0.83 4.71
CA TRP A 270 -20.22 0.07 5.50
C TRP A 270 -20.55 -1.41 5.32
N ARG A 271 -19.57 -2.23 4.96
CA ARG A 271 -19.74 -3.69 4.85
C ARG A 271 -18.63 -4.38 5.62
N GLN A 272 -18.99 -5.29 6.50
CA GLN A 272 -18.07 -6.07 7.31
C GLN A 272 -18.27 -7.56 7.07
N PHE A 273 -17.17 -8.27 6.91
CA PHE A 273 -17.15 -9.71 6.64
C PHE A 273 -15.83 -10.30 7.12
N GLN A 274 -15.85 -11.57 7.52
CA GLN A 274 -14.64 -12.30 7.87
C GLN A 274 -13.81 -12.60 6.63
N ALA A 275 -12.49 -12.76 6.75
CA ALA A 275 -11.64 -13.15 5.62
C ALA A 275 -12.07 -14.49 4.98
N ALA A 276 -12.62 -15.42 5.76
CA ALA A 276 -13.20 -16.67 5.28
C ALA A 276 -14.58 -16.52 4.61
N GLN A 277 -15.26 -15.40 4.81
CA GLN A 277 -16.55 -15.10 4.19
C GLN A 277 -16.31 -14.14 3.02
N VAL A 278 -16.40 -14.64 1.79
CA VAL A 278 -16.15 -13.85 0.58
C VAL A 278 -17.47 -13.37 0.00
N PRO A 279 -17.83 -12.08 0.12
CA PRO A 279 -18.96 -11.53 -0.61
C PRO A 279 -18.70 -11.65 -2.11
N LEU A 280 -19.63 -12.23 -2.86
CA LEU A 280 -19.39 -12.53 -4.27
C LEU A 280 -19.21 -11.24 -5.11
N HIS A 281 -19.69 -10.08 -4.65
CA HIS A 281 -19.45 -8.79 -5.29
C HIS A 281 -17.96 -8.37 -5.33
N ARG A 282 -17.09 -9.03 -4.55
CA ARG A 282 -15.64 -8.89 -4.60
C ARG A 282 -15.00 -9.64 -5.76
N ILE A 283 -15.74 -10.57 -6.37
CA ILE A 283 -15.28 -11.38 -7.50
C ILE A 283 -16.01 -10.87 -8.73
N HIS A 284 -15.26 -10.44 -9.74
CA HIS A 284 -15.87 -10.03 -10.99
C HIS A 284 -16.36 -11.26 -11.76
N PRO A 285 -17.56 -11.20 -12.38
CA PRO A 285 -18.01 -12.28 -13.23
C PRO A 285 -17.05 -12.43 -14.43
N SER A 286 -16.68 -13.67 -14.74
CA SER A 286 -15.91 -14.03 -15.94
C SER A 286 -16.82 -14.24 -17.16
N HIS A 287 -18.13 -14.40 -16.92
CA HIS A 287 -19.14 -14.62 -17.93
C HIS A 287 -20.39 -13.81 -17.61
N THR A 288 -20.96 -13.13 -18.60
CA THR A 288 -22.15 -12.29 -18.45
C THR A 288 -23.03 -12.43 -19.69
N ILE A 289 -24.33 -12.69 -19.46
CA ILE A 289 -25.37 -12.63 -20.49
C ILE A 289 -26.47 -11.71 -19.97
N SER A 290 -26.92 -10.78 -20.81
CA SER A 290 -28.13 -9.97 -20.59
C SER A 290 -28.81 -9.73 -21.93
N ARG A 291 -30.06 -10.18 -22.08
CA ARG A 291 -30.82 -10.08 -23.34
C ARG A 291 -32.31 -9.90 -23.09
N LEU A 292 -32.98 -9.30 -24.07
CA LEU A 292 -34.43 -9.17 -24.12
C LEU A 292 -35.04 -10.30 -24.96
N SER A 293 -36.26 -10.70 -24.65
CA SER A 293 -36.99 -11.78 -25.32
C SER A 293 -37.34 -11.42 -26.77
N LEU A 294 -37.55 -10.13 -27.06
CA LEU A 294 -37.80 -9.62 -28.41
C LEU A 294 -36.52 -9.32 -29.21
N GLY A 295 -35.35 -9.68 -28.66
CA GLY A 295 -34.04 -9.43 -29.28
C GLY A 295 -33.36 -8.15 -28.77
N GLY A 296 -32.03 -8.12 -28.87
CA GLY A 296 -31.19 -7.01 -28.40
C GLY A 296 -30.57 -7.24 -27.01
N ALA A 297 -29.64 -6.36 -26.65
CA ALA A 297 -28.96 -6.38 -25.36
C ALA A 297 -29.92 -5.94 -24.25
N GLY A 298 -29.96 -6.71 -23.16
CA GLY A 298 -30.72 -6.35 -21.98
C GLY A 298 -30.04 -5.24 -21.17
N PRO A 299 -30.72 -4.68 -20.15
CA PRO A 299 -30.11 -3.76 -19.21
C PRO A 299 -28.81 -4.32 -18.61
N ARG A 300 -27.81 -3.46 -18.42
CA ARG A 300 -26.55 -3.85 -17.80
C ARG A 300 -26.77 -4.18 -16.33
N TRP A 301 -26.25 -5.33 -15.90
CA TRP A 301 -26.24 -5.72 -14.49
C TRP A 301 -25.44 -4.71 -13.64
N GLN A 302 -25.78 -4.62 -12.36
CA GLN A 302 -25.18 -3.66 -11.43
C GLN A 302 -24.67 -4.35 -10.16
N THR A 303 -23.47 -3.99 -9.71
CA THR A 303 -22.93 -4.43 -8.41
C THR A 303 -23.44 -3.54 -7.29
N ASN A 304 -23.91 -4.13 -6.18
CA ASN A 304 -24.35 -3.43 -4.97
C ASN A 304 -25.45 -2.39 -5.19
N ARG A 305 -26.18 -2.52 -6.30
CA ARG A 305 -27.28 -1.67 -6.73
C ARG A 305 -28.29 -2.52 -7.48
N ASN A 306 -29.55 -2.10 -7.50
CA ASN A 306 -30.53 -2.67 -8.42
C ASN A 306 -30.20 -2.26 -9.87
N VAL A 307 -30.89 -2.82 -10.86
CA VAL A 307 -30.58 -2.60 -12.29
C VAL A 307 -30.67 -1.12 -12.72
N GLN A 308 -31.43 -0.30 -11.99
CA GLN A 308 -31.59 1.14 -12.22
C GLN A 308 -30.61 2.01 -11.40
N GLY A 309 -29.68 1.40 -10.65
CA GLY A 309 -28.68 2.11 -9.84
C GLY A 309 -29.14 2.50 -8.42
N GLY A 310 -30.33 2.05 -7.99
CA GLY A 310 -30.86 2.26 -6.64
C GLY A 310 -30.38 1.24 -5.60
N VAL A 311 -30.91 1.33 -4.38
CA VAL A 311 -30.63 0.36 -3.31
C VAL A 311 -31.19 -1.01 -3.71
N LEU A 312 -30.47 -2.09 -3.39
CA LEU A 312 -30.99 -3.45 -3.51
C LEU A 312 -32.13 -3.65 -2.51
N GLN A 313 -33.37 -3.75 -3.01
CA GLN A 313 -34.55 -3.91 -2.19
C GLN A 313 -35.45 -5.01 -2.73
N SER A 314 -35.79 -6.00 -1.91
CA SER A 314 -36.73 -7.07 -2.24
C SER A 314 -37.42 -7.53 -0.96
N GLY A 315 -38.65 -8.02 -1.06
CA GLY A 315 -39.46 -8.41 0.11
C GLY A 315 -39.67 -7.29 1.12
N GLY A 316 -39.68 -6.03 0.67
CA GLY A 316 -39.75 -4.85 1.55
C GLY A 316 -38.48 -4.56 2.36
N LEU A 317 -37.40 -5.32 2.18
CA LEU A 317 -36.15 -5.21 2.94
C LEU A 317 -34.99 -4.69 2.08
N ASN A 318 -34.05 -3.97 2.70
CA ASN A 318 -32.84 -3.46 2.04
C ASN A 318 -31.70 -4.46 2.21
N TYR A 319 -30.76 -4.55 1.27
CA TYR A 319 -29.64 -5.47 1.36
C TYR A 319 -28.31 -4.76 1.13
N GLY A 320 -27.28 -5.20 1.87
CA GLY A 320 -25.99 -4.52 1.93
C GLY A 320 -25.18 -4.61 0.64
N TRP A 321 -25.24 -5.76 -0.03
CA TRP A 321 -24.51 -6.07 -1.26
C TRP A 321 -25.26 -7.09 -2.11
N GLY A 322 -24.84 -7.24 -3.35
CA GLY A 322 -25.47 -8.15 -4.30
C GLY A 322 -25.36 -7.69 -5.74
N PHE A 323 -26.23 -8.22 -6.60
CA PHE A 323 -26.28 -7.90 -8.01
C PHE A 323 -27.72 -7.60 -8.44
N GLY A 324 -27.96 -6.44 -9.05
CA GLY A 324 -29.20 -6.13 -9.74
C GLY A 324 -29.10 -6.56 -11.20
N VAL A 325 -30.06 -7.35 -11.65
CA VAL A 325 -30.13 -7.90 -13.02
C VAL A 325 -31.54 -7.74 -13.59
N HIS A 326 -31.70 -8.02 -14.88
CA HIS A 326 -32.98 -8.09 -15.56
C HIS A 326 -33.06 -9.41 -16.32
N ALA A 327 -34.19 -10.13 -16.25
CA ALA A 327 -34.35 -11.36 -17.01
C ALA A 327 -34.40 -11.06 -18.53
N PHE A 328 -33.79 -11.85 -19.43
CA PHE A 328 -32.91 -12.99 -19.19
C PHE A 328 -31.50 -12.52 -18.79
N SER A 329 -30.97 -13.07 -17.70
CA SER A 329 -29.60 -12.80 -17.26
C SER A 329 -28.88 -14.06 -16.78
N GLU A 330 -27.59 -14.16 -17.10
CA GLU A 330 -26.67 -15.12 -16.48
C GLU A 330 -25.38 -14.40 -16.03
N LEU A 331 -24.94 -14.64 -14.80
CA LEU A 331 -23.65 -14.19 -14.27
C LEU A 331 -22.82 -15.40 -13.84
N GLY A 332 -21.68 -15.62 -14.50
CA GLY A 332 -20.74 -16.71 -14.18
C GLY A 332 -19.51 -16.20 -13.42
N PHE A 333 -19.19 -16.87 -12.32
CA PHE A 333 -18.07 -16.53 -11.44
C PHE A 333 -17.12 -17.71 -11.32
N PRO A 334 -15.79 -17.50 -11.42
CA PRO A 334 -14.84 -18.56 -11.15
C PRO A 334 -14.89 -18.96 -9.66
N LEU A 335 -14.84 -20.25 -9.39
CA LEU A 335 -14.81 -20.80 -8.03
C LEU A 335 -13.38 -20.79 -7.45
N PRO A 336 -13.25 -20.70 -6.11
CA PRO A 336 -11.94 -20.70 -5.47
C PRO A 336 -11.20 -22.02 -5.68
N PRO A 337 -9.86 -22.05 -5.56
CA PRO A 337 -9.05 -23.26 -5.68
C PRO A 337 -9.15 -24.17 -4.42
N MET A 338 -10.29 -24.13 -3.73
CA MET A 338 -10.60 -24.91 -2.54
C MET A 338 -12.13 -25.10 -2.45
N PHE A 339 -12.58 -26.10 -1.70
CA PHE A 339 -13.99 -26.26 -1.40
C PHE A 339 -14.57 -25.01 -0.74
N CYS A 340 -15.83 -24.70 -1.01
CA CYS A 340 -16.55 -23.64 -0.31
C CYS A 340 -18.06 -23.93 -0.25
N VAL A 341 -18.77 -23.13 0.53
CA VAL A 341 -20.24 -23.14 0.56
C VAL A 341 -20.76 -21.82 0.03
N PHE A 342 -21.52 -21.87 -1.06
CA PHE A 342 -22.22 -20.72 -1.60
C PHE A 342 -23.61 -20.58 -0.97
N GLN A 343 -24.02 -19.35 -0.70
CA GLN A 343 -25.39 -19.03 -0.31
C GLN A 343 -25.79 -17.65 -0.82
N THR A 344 -27.07 -17.47 -1.12
CA THR A 344 -27.66 -16.20 -1.52
C THR A 344 -29.15 -16.16 -1.21
N THR A 345 -29.71 -14.97 -1.17
CA THR A 345 -31.15 -14.75 -1.33
C THR A 345 -31.43 -14.24 -2.74
N VAL A 346 -32.59 -14.53 -3.31
CA VAL A 346 -33.04 -14.02 -4.61
C VAL A 346 -34.47 -13.52 -4.51
N GLY A 347 -34.78 -12.42 -5.19
CA GLY A 347 -36.13 -11.87 -5.26
C GLY A 347 -36.23 -10.80 -6.33
N LEU A 348 -37.45 -10.51 -6.77
CA LEU A 348 -37.70 -9.37 -7.65
C LEU A 348 -37.39 -8.07 -6.89
N ASP A 349 -36.79 -7.09 -7.57
CA ASP A 349 -36.52 -5.79 -6.96
C ASP A 349 -37.83 -5.06 -6.63
N GLN A 350 -37.82 -4.20 -5.61
CA GLN A 350 -38.98 -3.42 -5.19
C GLN A 350 -39.58 -2.58 -6.32
N ILE A 351 -38.76 -2.14 -7.28
CA ILE A 351 -39.24 -1.40 -8.46
C ILE A 351 -40.11 -2.25 -9.40
N SER A 352 -39.99 -3.58 -9.34
CA SER A 352 -40.79 -4.51 -10.14
C SER A 352 -42.26 -4.53 -9.72
N GLY A 353 -42.58 -4.02 -8.52
CA GLY A 353 -43.94 -3.98 -8.00
C GLY A 353 -44.59 -5.37 -7.97
N PRO A 354 -45.90 -5.49 -8.17
CA PRO A 354 -46.59 -6.78 -8.17
C PRO A 354 -46.47 -7.58 -9.49
N GLY A 355 -46.04 -6.95 -10.59
CA GLY A 355 -46.19 -7.50 -11.94
C GLY A 355 -44.99 -8.26 -12.52
N GLY A 356 -43.80 -8.16 -11.91
CA GLY A 356 -42.62 -8.92 -12.37
C GLY A 356 -42.79 -10.43 -12.14
N CYS A 357 -42.23 -11.26 -13.02
CA CYS A 357 -42.25 -12.71 -12.84
C CYS A 357 -41.02 -13.43 -13.42
N VAL A 358 -40.29 -14.15 -12.57
CA VAL A 358 -39.04 -14.83 -12.95
C VAL A 358 -38.92 -16.20 -12.34
N GLN A 359 -38.01 -17.00 -12.90
CA GLN A 359 -37.46 -18.18 -12.26
C GLN A 359 -35.95 -18.03 -12.12
N ALA A 360 -35.41 -18.28 -10.93
CA ALA A 360 -34.00 -18.16 -10.64
C ALA A 360 -33.36 -19.54 -10.47
N ARG A 361 -32.15 -19.72 -11.01
CA ARG A 361 -31.37 -20.96 -10.97
C ARG A 361 -29.93 -20.68 -10.57
N ILE A 362 -29.33 -21.64 -9.85
CA ILE A 362 -27.91 -21.65 -9.53
C ILE A 362 -27.31 -22.94 -10.09
N ARG A 363 -26.26 -22.83 -10.91
CA ARG A 363 -25.56 -23.98 -11.51
C ARG A 363 -24.08 -23.97 -11.15
N LEU A 364 -23.47 -25.16 -11.11
CA LEU A 364 -22.04 -25.36 -10.86
C LEU A 364 -21.39 -26.03 -12.08
N GLY A 365 -20.49 -25.32 -12.75
CA GLY A 365 -19.88 -25.75 -14.01
C GLY A 365 -20.94 -26.14 -15.04
N ASP A 366 -20.62 -27.17 -15.83
CA ASP A 366 -21.52 -27.71 -16.87
C ASP A 366 -22.51 -28.77 -16.33
N ALA A 367 -22.85 -28.72 -15.04
CA ALA A 367 -23.80 -29.66 -14.47
C ALA A 367 -25.16 -29.55 -15.20
N PRO A 368 -25.78 -30.69 -15.59
CA PRO A 368 -27.02 -30.68 -16.37
C PRO A 368 -28.22 -30.21 -15.54
N SER A 369 -28.20 -30.42 -14.23
CA SER A 369 -29.23 -29.98 -13.29
C SER A 369 -28.75 -28.78 -12.47
N ALA A 370 -29.65 -27.82 -12.23
CA ALA A 370 -29.38 -26.73 -11.29
C ALA A 370 -29.18 -27.28 -9.88
N SER A 371 -28.20 -26.75 -9.16
CA SER A 371 -27.98 -27.05 -7.74
C SER A 371 -29.06 -26.40 -6.85
N TYR A 372 -29.74 -25.39 -7.39
CA TYR A 372 -30.90 -24.75 -6.78
C TYR A 372 -31.76 -24.11 -7.87
N GLU A 373 -33.07 -24.20 -7.70
CA GLU A 373 -34.07 -23.59 -8.58
C GLU A 373 -35.25 -23.10 -7.74
N THR A 374 -35.71 -21.88 -8.00
CA THR A 374 -36.89 -21.35 -7.32
C THR A 374 -38.17 -21.87 -8.00
N PRO A 375 -39.29 -21.95 -7.27
CA PRO A 375 -40.59 -21.83 -7.94
C PRO A 375 -40.69 -20.47 -8.65
N PRO A 376 -41.68 -20.26 -9.55
CA PRO A 376 -41.99 -18.93 -10.09
C PRO A 376 -42.09 -17.89 -8.98
N LEU A 377 -41.30 -16.81 -9.10
CA LEU A 377 -41.39 -15.64 -8.24
C LEU A 377 -42.29 -14.63 -8.92
N ILE A 378 -43.27 -14.08 -8.18
CA ILE A 378 -44.24 -13.10 -8.71
C ILE A 378 -44.25 -11.90 -7.76
N GLY A 379 -44.02 -10.72 -8.32
CA GLY A 379 -43.96 -9.48 -7.58
C GLY A 379 -42.79 -9.39 -6.59
N SER A 380 -42.58 -8.19 -6.06
CA SER A 380 -41.41 -7.86 -5.24
C SER A 380 -41.55 -8.22 -3.75
N ALA A 381 -42.65 -8.83 -3.34
CA ALA A 381 -42.94 -9.15 -1.93
C ALA A 381 -42.24 -10.44 -1.46
N ASP A 382 -41.98 -11.36 -2.38
CA ASP A 382 -41.40 -12.66 -2.06
C ASP A 382 -39.88 -12.68 -2.30
N VAL A 383 -39.17 -13.33 -1.38
CA VAL A 383 -37.74 -13.64 -1.50
C VAL A 383 -37.51 -15.11 -1.20
N ARG A 384 -36.53 -15.73 -1.85
CA ARG A 384 -36.15 -17.13 -1.62
C ARG A 384 -34.68 -17.25 -1.28
N GLN A 385 -34.37 -18.09 -0.30
CA GLN A 385 -33.01 -18.41 0.09
C GLN A 385 -32.56 -19.70 -0.59
N SER A 386 -31.31 -19.74 -1.04
CA SER A 386 -30.74 -20.94 -1.67
C SER A 386 -30.42 -22.07 -0.70
N GLY A 387 -30.27 -21.74 0.60
CA GLY A 387 -29.53 -22.58 1.52
C GLY A 387 -28.04 -22.66 1.15
N GLY A 388 -27.30 -23.54 1.83
CA GLY A 388 -25.88 -23.77 1.59
C GLY A 388 -25.63 -24.75 0.44
N ILE A 389 -25.12 -24.26 -0.68
CA ILE A 389 -24.72 -25.04 -1.85
C ILE A 389 -23.23 -25.35 -1.75
N ARG A 390 -22.85 -26.63 -1.70
CA ARG A 390 -21.44 -27.03 -1.68
C ARG A 390 -20.82 -26.86 -3.06
N CYS A 391 -19.70 -26.16 -3.12
CA CYS A 391 -18.95 -25.94 -4.34
C CYS A 391 -17.62 -26.71 -4.29
N ASP A 392 -17.30 -27.36 -5.40
CA ASP A 392 -16.05 -28.10 -5.60
C ASP A 392 -15.16 -27.33 -6.58
N PRO A 393 -13.84 -27.17 -6.30
CA PRO A 393 -12.91 -26.50 -7.22
C PRO A 393 -12.87 -27.11 -8.64
N THR A 394 -13.21 -28.40 -8.81
CA THR A 394 -13.27 -29.08 -10.12
C THR A 394 -14.37 -28.56 -11.04
N ARG A 395 -15.44 -27.96 -10.49
CA ARG A 395 -16.55 -27.38 -11.27
C ARG A 395 -16.18 -26.06 -11.95
N GLN A 396 -15.08 -25.44 -11.51
CA GLN A 396 -14.47 -24.20 -12.01
C GLN A 396 -15.33 -22.93 -11.96
N HIS A 397 -16.66 -23.01 -12.14
CA HIS A 397 -17.57 -21.86 -12.22
C HIS A 397 -18.87 -22.07 -11.43
N LEU A 398 -19.41 -20.95 -10.94
CA LEU A 398 -20.75 -20.79 -10.36
C LEU A 398 -21.55 -19.87 -11.28
N PHE A 399 -22.74 -20.28 -11.71
CA PHE A 399 -23.63 -19.46 -12.53
C PHE A 399 -24.89 -19.08 -11.76
N LEU A 400 -25.21 -17.79 -11.78
CA LEU A 400 -26.45 -17.20 -11.27
C LEU A 400 -27.33 -16.81 -12.46
N GLN A 401 -28.43 -17.52 -12.66
CA GLN A 401 -29.29 -17.37 -13.83
C GLN A 401 -30.70 -16.92 -13.43
N VAL A 402 -31.27 -15.96 -14.18
CA VAL A 402 -32.64 -15.48 -14.03
C VAL A 402 -33.31 -15.55 -15.39
N ASP A 403 -34.35 -16.39 -15.49
CA ASP A 403 -35.11 -16.64 -16.70
C ASP A 403 -36.50 -15.98 -16.61
N PRO A 404 -36.98 -15.34 -17.70
CA PRO A 404 -38.36 -14.89 -17.78
C PRO A 404 -39.28 -16.10 -18.01
N LEU A 405 -40.42 -16.13 -17.32
CA LEU A 405 -41.42 -17.18 -17.50
C LEU A 405 -42.41 -16.77 -18.60
N ILE A 406 -41.99 -16.87 -19.87
CA ILE A 406 -42.80 -16.41 -21.01
C ILE A 406 -43.97 -17.36 -21.29
N ALA A 407 -43.69 -18.66 -21.45
CA ALA A 407 -44.69 -19.65 -21.85
C ALA A 407 -45.60 -20.11 -20.68
N SER A 408 -45.11 -20.03 -19.45
CA SER A 408 -45.78 -20.48 -18.22
C SER A 408 -46.05 -19.33 -17.27
N ARG A 409 -46.34 -18.14 -17.80
CA ARG A 409 -46.52 -16.93 -16.98
C ARG A 409 -47.78 -17.02 -16.13
N PRO A 410 -47.70 -16.87 -14.80
CA PRO A 410 -48.86 -16.97 -13.92
C PRO A 410 -49.76 -15.72 -14.01
N ALA A 411 -51.03 -15.88 -13.61
CA ALA A 411 -51.99 -14.78 -13.56
C ALA A 411 -51.53 -13.69 -12.59
N GLY A 412 -51.65 -12.42 -13.01
CA GLY A 412 -51.23 -11.24 -12.23
C GLY A 412 -49.83 -10.71 -12.55
N ALA A 413 -49.04 -11.43 -13.35
CA ALA A 413 -47.78 -10.92 -13.90
C ALA A 413 -47.99 -10.15 -15.22
N ASP A 414 -47.21 -9.09 -15.44
CA ASP A 414 -47.21 -8.28 -16.66
C ASP A 414 -46.71 -9.10 -17.86
N PRO A 415 -47.11 -8.86 -19.12
CA PRO A 415 -46.60 -9.64 -20.26
C PRO A 415 -45.08 -9.47 -20.47
N LEU A 416 -44.43 -10.50 -21.03
CA LEU A 416 -42.99 -10.52 -21.33
C LEU A 416 -42.14 -10.16 -20.10
N GLU A 417 -40.92 -9.70 -20.28
CA GLU A 417 -39.97 -9.40 -19.20
C GLU A 417 -40.04 -7.98 -18.64
N ILE A 418 -41.08 -7.18 -18.92
CA ILE A 418 -41.10 -5.72 -18.71
C ILE A 418 -40.72 -5.29 -17.27
N ARG A 419 -41.12 -6.07 -16.27
CA ARG A 419 -40.83 -5.81 -14.85
C ARG A 419 -39.99 -6.89 -14.19
N ASP A 420 -39.25 -7.68 -14.97
CA ASP A 420 -38.50 -8.82 -14.47
C ASP A 420 -37.12 -8.40 -13.91
N THR A 421 -37.07 -7.23 -13.25
CA THR A 421 -35.89 -6.78 -12.51
C THR A 421 -35.75 -7.61 -11.24
N THR A 422 -34.59 -8.24 -11.10
CA THR A 422 -34.32 -9.23 -10.06
C THR A 422 -33.01 -8.90 -9.35
N ASN A 423 -32.94 -9.19 -8.06
CA ASN A 423 -31.74 -9.05 -7.27
C ASN A 423 -31.23 -10.41 -6.78
N TRP A 424 -29.93 -10.63 -6.95
CA TRP A 424 -29.17 -11.59 -6.15
C TRP A 424 -28.65 -10.89 -4.91
N LEU A 425 -29.15 -11.28 -3.75
CA LEU A 425 -29.03 -10.54 -2.49
C LEU A 425 -28.07 -11.27 -1.55
N GLU A 426 -27.03 -10.54 -1.15
CA GLU A 426 -25.97 -11.00 -0.26
C GLU A 426 -25.27 -12.32 -0.66
N PRO A 427 -25.01 -12.58 -1.95
CA PRO A 427 -24.33 -13.79 -2.40
C PRO A 427 -22.95 -13.87 -1.76
N THR A 428 -22.66 -15.02 -1.14
CA THR A 428 -21.49 -15.19 -0.28
C THR A 428 -20.90 -16.59 -0.45
N LEU A 429 -19.58 -16.69 -0.54
CA LEU A 429 -18.83 -17.93 -0.47
C LEU A 429 -18.17 -18.05 0.91
N GLN A 430 -18.48 -19.12 1.64
CA GLN A 430 -17.80 -19.48 2.88
C GLN A 430 -16.63 -20.42 2.58
N LEU A 431 -15.42 -19.96 2.83
CA LEU A 431 -14.18 -20.73 2.71
C LEU A 431 -13.92 -21.51 4.02
N PRO A 432 -13.40 -22.74 3.93
CA PRO A 432 -12.90 -23.47 5.08
C PRO A 432 -11.64 -22.83 5.69
N ASN A 433 -11.63 -22.66 7.01
CA ASN A 433 -10.55 -21.95 7.72
C ASN A 433 -9.16 -22.57 7.53
N THR A 434 -9.04 -23.90 7.57
CA THR A 434 -7.75 -24.59 7.50
C THR A 434 -7.09 -24.44 6.13
N PRO A 435 -7.74 -24.79 5.00
CA PRO A 435 -7.22 -24.48 3.66
C PRO A 435 -6.89 -23.01 3.44
N LEU A 436 -7.75 -22.09 3.89
CA LEU A 436 -7.50 -20.66 3.77
C LEU A 436 -6.24 -20.23 4.53
N THR A 437 -6.06 -20.71 5.77
CA THR A 437 -4.87 -20.42 6.57
C THR A 437 -3.59 -20.88 5.88
N LEU A 438 -3.61 -22.07 5.25
CA LEU A 438 -2.47 -22.56 4.47
C LEU A 438 -2.17 -21.66 3.26
N GLN A 439 -3.20 -21.26 2.51
CA GLN A 439 -3.06 -20.36 1.36
C GLN A 439 -2.53 -18.97 1.77
N LEU A 440 -2.94 -18.43 2.91
CA LEU A 440 -2.45 -17.16 3.43
C LEU A 440 -0.99 -17.27 3.90
N ARG A 441 -0.63 -18.35 4.62
CA ARG A 441 0.76 -18.58 5.06
C ARG A 441 1.77 -18.61 3.92
N GLN A 442 1.40 -19.20 2.78
CA GLN A 442 2.23 -19.21 1.58
C GLN A 442 2.39 -17.82 0.92
N ARG A 443 1.47 -16.89 1.20
CA ARG A 443 1.43 -15.56 0.57
C ARG A 443 1.98 -14.45 1.45
N TYR A 444 1.93 -14.57 2.78
CA TYR A 444 2.45 -13.53 3.67
C TYR A 444 3.91 -13.12 3.36
N PRO A 445 4.85 -14.04 3.10
CA PRO A 445 6.22 -13.66 2.72
C PRO A 445 6.29 -12.75 1.50
N ARG A 446 5.41 -12.96 0.50
CA ARG A 446 5.36 -12.18 -0.75
C ARG A 446 4.87 -10.74 -0.54
N GLN A 447 4.22 -10.48 0.60
CA GLN A 447 3.76 -9.13 0.96
C GLN A 447 4.87 -8.28 1.57
N ILE A 448 5.98 -8.88 1.98
CA ILE A 448 7.13 -8.19 2.56
C ILE A 448 8.12 -7.86 1.44
N LYS A 449 8.03 -6.64 0.92
CA LYS A 449 8.81 -6.23 -0.26
C LYS A 449 10.32 -6.32 -0.04
N ALA A 450 10.80 -6.12 1.19
CA ALA A 450 12.20 -6.29 1.55
C ALA A 450 12.75 -7.70 1.27
N TRP A 451 11.89 -8.73 1.21
CA TRP A 451 12.29 -10.13 0.96
C TRP A 451 12.30 -10.48 -0.53
N GLN A 452 12.05 -9.53 -1.43
CA GLN A 452 12.14 -9.79 -2.85
C GLN A 452 13.56 -10.22 -3.24
N GLY A 453 13.67 -11.36 -3.93
CA GLY A 453 14.97 -11.95 -4.27
C GLY A 453 15.66 -12.65 -3.08
N TRP A 454 14.89 -13.03 -2.06
CA TRP A 454 15.28 -13.89 -0.94
C TRP A 454 14.27 -15.04 -0.80
N ASN A 455 14.75 -16.20 -0.39
CA ASN A 455 13.95 -17.39 -0.16
C ASN A 455 13.76 -17.59 1.34
N LEU A 456 12.54 -17.90 1.76
CA LEU A 456 12.24 -18.31 3.12
C LEU A 456 12.45 -19.82 3.25
N ALA A 457 13.32 -20.25 4.17
CA ALA A 457 13.56 -21.67 4.42
C ALA A 457 12.28 -22.34 4.95
N GLN A 458 11.72 -23.28 4.17
CA GLN A 458 10.41 -23.89 4.44
C GLN A 458 10.32 -24.57 5.81
N GLU A 459 11.40 -25.22 6.24
CA GLU A 459 11.49 -25.90 7.54
C GLU A 459 11.12 -24.96 8.70
N THR A 460 11.52 -23.70 8.60
CA THR A 460 11.34 -22.68 9.65
C THR A 460 10.10 -21.80 9.50
N ALA A 461 9.34 -21.96 8.40
CA ALA A 461 8.25 -21.04 8.06
C ALA A 461 6.98 -21.20 8.93
N HIS A 462 6.86 -22.31 9.65
CA HIS A 462 5.61 -22.73 10.30
C HIS A 462 5.27 -21.95 11.59
N ASP A 463 6.27 -21.38 12.27
CA ASP A 463 6.15 -20.69 13.56
C ASP A 463 6.20 -19.15 13.45
N MET A 464 6.04 -18.63 12.24
CA MET A 464 6.02 -17.18 12.00
C MET A 464 4.65 -16.59 12.34
N ARG A 465 4.64 -15.51 13.11
CA ARG A 465 3.45 -14.70 13.36
C ARG A 465 3.47 -13.44 12.51
N TYR A 466 2.39 -13.18 11.79
CA TYR A 466 2.20 -11.99 10.96
C TYR A 466 1.19 -11.06 11.61
N GLU A 467 1.45 -9.77 11.53
CA GLU A 467 0.61 -8.75 12.17
C GLU A 467 0.69 -7.41 11.43
N ARG A 468 -0.35 -6.58 11.59
CA ARG A 468 -0.42 -5.25 10.97
C ARG A 468 0.11 -4.23 11.98
N VAL A 469 1.28 -3.67 11.68
CA VAL A 469 1.96 -2.70 12.55
C VAL A 469 1.69 -1.28 12.05
N TRP A 470 1.05 -0.45 12.87
CA TRP A 470 0.95 0.99 12.61
C TRP A 470 2.29 1.68 12.86
N THR A 471 2.72 2.53 11.94
CA THR A 471 3.87 3.41 12.13
C THR A 471 3.63 4.80 11.56
N ASP A 472 4.01 5.81 12.33
CA ASP A 472 3.98 7.22 11.96
C ASP A 472 5.36 7.89 12.11
N ALA A 473 6.41 7.06 12.18
CA ALA A 473 7.79 7.52 12.28
C ALA A 473 8.30 8.19 10.98
N VAL A 474 7.74 7.84 9.82
CA VAL A 474 8.25 8.27 8.49
C VAL A 474 7.35 9.32 7.84
N SER A 475 6.09 9.39 8.28
CA SER A 475 5.07 10.22 7.64
C SER A 475 4.06 10.73 8.67
N PRO A 476 3.71 12.02 8.65
CA PRO A 476 2.72 12.59 9.57
C PRO A 476 1.32 11.96 9.40
N VAL A 477 1.03 11.37 8.24
CA VAL A 477 -0.23 10.62 8.02
C VAL A 477 -0.19 9.19 8.58
N GLY A 478 1.00 8.67 8.92
CA GLY A 478 1.21 7.27 9.30
C GLY A 478 0.89 6.27 8.19
N ARG A 479 1.16 4.99 8.44
CA ARG A 479 0.78 3.84 7.59
C ARG A 479 0.85 2.52 8.37
N PHE A 480 0.08 1.55 7.93
CA PHE A 480 0.21 0.15 8.33
C PHE A 480 1.24 -0.58 7.46
N LEU A 481 2.07 -1.39 8.10
CA LEU A 481 3.05 -2.29 7.48
C LEU A 481 2.84 -3.72 7.99
N THR A 482 3.36 -4.70 7.24
CA THR A 482 3.39 -6.09 7.70
C THR A 482 4.58 -6.26 8.64
N GLY A 483 4.30 -6.65 9.89
CA GLY A 483 5.31 -7.07 10.86
C GLY A 483 5.35 -8.59 10.98
N VAL A 484 6.54 -9.12 11.29
CA VAL A 484 6.77 -10.56 11.48
C VAL A 484 7.49 -10.81 12.80
N ALA A 485 6.98 -11.75 13.59
CA ALA A 485 7.66 -12.26 14.77
C ALA A 485 8.00 -13.74 14.59
N ALA A 486 9.23 -14.12 14.95
CA ALA A 486 9.62 -15.51 15.20
C ALA A 486 9.01 -15.92 16.55
N ALA A 487 8.06 -16.86 16.58
CA ALA A 487 7.29 -17.13 17.79
C ALA A 487 7.97 -18.13 18.74
N LYS A 488 8.55 -19.21 18.21
CA LYS A 488 9.14 -20.30 18.99
C LYS A 488 10.54 -20.66 18.51
N GLN A 489 10.72 -20.74 17.19
CA GLN A 489 12.00 -21.02 16.56
C GLN A 489 12.41 -19.86 15.64
N PRO A 490 13.72 -19.69 15.38
CA PRO A 490 14.18 -18.77 14.36
C PRO A 490 13.60 -19.13 13.00
N PHE A 491 13.43 -18.13 12.14
CA PHE A 491 13.22 -18.36 10.71
C PHE A 491 14.35 -17.77 9.88
N THR A 492 14.63 -18.40 8.75
CA THR A 492 15.81 -18.08 7.92
C THR A 492 15.40 -17.58 6.54
N LEU A 493 15.95 -16.45 6.15
CA LEU A 493 15.97 -15.95 4.77
C LEU A 493 17.32 -16.28 4.14
N THR A 494 17.31 -16.84 2.93
CA THR A 494 18.52 -17.16 2.18
C THR A 494 18.51 -16.52 0.81
N ALA A 495 19.69 -16.12 0.31
CA ALA A 495 19.84 -15.68 -1.06
C ALA A 495 21.25 -15.99 -1.56
N GLU A 496 21.36 -16.41 -2.80
CA GLU A 496 22.61 -16.34 -3.56
C GLU A 496 22.60 -15.02 -4.32
N LYS A 497 23.64 -14.21 -4.13
CA LYS A 497 23.79 -12.93 -4.82
C LYS A 497 25.21 -12.79 -5.35
N GLU A 498 25.31 -12.25 -6.55
CA GLU A 498 26.58 -11.81 -7.10
C GLU A 498 27.05 -10.58 -6.33
N GLN A 499 28.19 -10.70 -5.64
CA GLN A 499 28.91 -9.60 -5.01
C GLN A 499 29.95 -9.08 -5.99
N THR A 500 29.87 -7.80 -6.33
CA THR A 500 30.89 -7.11 -7.13
C THR A 500 32.00 -6.53 -6.24
N GLY A 501 33.12 -6.11 -6.83
CA GLY A 501 34.16 -5.36 -6.10
C GLY A 501 33.68 -4.06 -5.44
N PHE A 502 32.54 -3.51 -5.89
CA PHE A 502 31.92 -2.33 -5.29
C PHE A 502 31.06 -2.66 -4.07
N ASP A 503 30.56 -3.89 -3.94
CA ASP A 503 29.68 -4.29 -2.85
C ASP A 503 30.46 -4.55 -1.57
N ARG A 504 30.59 -3.50 -0.74
CA ARG A 504 31.36 -3.51 0.51
C ARG A 504 30.53 -3.86 1.74
N TRP A 505 29.21 -3.75 1.64
CA TRP A 505 28.29 -3.93 2.77
C TRP A 505 27.07 -4.75 2.41
N LEU A 506 26.67 -5.66 3.31
CA LEU A 506 25.29 -6.13 3.38
C LEU A 506 24.54 -5.21 4.35
N VAL A 507 23.46 -4.59 3.88
CA VAL A 507 22.64 -3.66 4.67
C VAL A 507 21.23 -4.20 4.81
N VAL A 508 20.81 -4.38 6.07
CA VAL A 508 19.47 -4.79 6.44
C VAL A 508 18.75 -3.62 7.11
N GLY A 509 17.71 -3.13 6.44
CA GLY A 509 16.77 -2.16 7.00
C GLY A 509 15.64 -2.87 7.71
N ALA A 510 15.72 -2.99 9.03
CA ALA A 510 14.67 -3.58 9.86
C ALA A 510 14.38 -2.68 11.07
N SER A 511 13.14 -2.70 11.57
CA SER A 511 12.78 -1.95 12.77
C SER A 511 11.68 -2.61 13.58
N ARG A 512 11.66 -2.29 14.88
CA ARG A 512 10.53 -2.53 15.78
C ARG A 512 9.87 -1.22 16.21
N SER A 513 8.58 -1.28 16.53
CA SER A 513 7.82 -0.12 17.02
C SER A 513 7.68 -0.07 18.54
N ALA A 514 7.88 -1.19 19.24
CA ALA A 514 7.74 -1.30 20.69
C ALA A 514 9.09 -1.33 21.41
N ILE A 515 9.17 -0.66 22.55
CA ILE A 515 10.26 -0.79 23.52
C ILE A 515 10.09 -2.12 24.26
N THR A 516 11.19 -2.83 24.48
CA THR A 516 11.25 -4.16 25.10
C THR A 516 12.66 -4.36 25.64
N ASP A 517 12.77 -5.08 26.75
CA ASP A 517 14.03 -5.45 27.39
C ASP A 517 14.77 -6.55 26.60
N THR A 518 14.03 -7.37 25.86
CA THR A 518 14.56 -8.44 25.00
C THR A 518 14.18 -8.17 23.54
N PRO A 519 14.84 -7.21 22.87
CA PRO A 519 14.54 -6.92 21.48
C PRO A 519 14.75 -8.15 20.60
N PRO A 520 13.91 -8.36 19.57
CA PRO A 520 14.20 -9.38 18.58
C PRO A 520 15.56 -9.09 17.92
N GLU A 521 16.32 -10.14 17.63
CA GLU A 521 17.65 -10.05 17.05
C GLU A 521 17.68 -10.66 15.65
N LEU A 522 18.59 -10.14 14.82
CA LEU A 522 18.92 -10.73 13.53
C LEU A 522 20.33 -11.29 13.58
N GLU A 523 20.46 -12.55 13.21
CA GLU A 523 21.73 -13.24 13.03
C GLU A 523 22.05 -13.30 11.53
N ILE A 524 23.27 -12.91 11.14
CA ILE A 524 23.67 -12.82 9.73
C ILE A 524 24.85 -13.76 9.50
N HIS A 525 24.71 -14.61 8.47
CA HIS A 525 25.74 -15.51 7.98
C HIS A 525 26.10 -15.20 6.52
N VAL A 526 27.37 -15.35 6.18
CA VAL A 526 27.90 -15.23 4.81
C VAL A 526 28.72 -16.47 4.52
N ASP A 527 28.40 -17.16 3.43
CA ASP A 527 29.01 -18.44 3.03
C ASP A 527 29.04 -19.49 4.15
N GLY A 528 27.97 -19.52 4.97
CA GLY A 528 27.82 -20.43 6.11
C GLY A 528 28.57 -20.02 7.38
N GLN A 529 29.33 -18.92 7.36
CA GLN A 529 30.02 -18.38 8.53
C GLN A 529 29.16 -17.31 9.22
N HIS A 530 29.01 -17.41 10.54
CA HIS A 530 28.40 -16.36 11.36
C HIS A 530 29.25 -15.09 11.30
N VAL A 531 28.62 -13.95 10.99
CA VAL A 531 29.31 -12.66 10.91
C VAL A 531 28.86 -11.71 12.02
N THR A 532 27.57 -11.69 12.36
CA THR A 532 27.07 -10.84 13.45
C THR A 532 25.71 -11.31 13.96
N THR A 533 25.41 -10.94 15.21
CA THR A 533 24.06 -10.93 15.78
C THR A 533 23.80 -9.52 16.27
N ALA A 534 22.69 -8.92 15.87
CA ALA A 534 22.35 -7.54 16.22
C ALA A 534 20.88 -7.38 16.60
N PRO A 535 20.57 -6.60 17.65
CA PRO A 535 19.19 -6.29 18.01
C PRO A 535 18.52 -5.43 16.95
N VAL A 536 17.25 -5.69 16.68
CA VAL A 536 16.44 -4.91 15.74
C VAL A 536 16.23 -3.49 16.29
N PRO A 537 16.63 -2.44 15.54
CA PRO A 537 16.53 -1.06 16.00
C PRO A 537 15.09 -0.60 16.26
N LEU A 538 14.93 0.21 17.31
CA LEU A 538 13.67 0.90 17.60
C LEU A 538 13.45 2.04 16.59
N ARG A 539 12.23 2.16 16.06
CA ARG A 539 11.82 3.28 15.20
C ARG A 539 10.45 3.81 15.63
N THR A 540 10.41 5.06 16.07
CA THR A 540 9.21 5.73 16.62
C THR A 540 9.12 7.18 16.13
N LYS A 541 8.06 7.93 16.50
CA LYS A 541 7.99 9.38 16.22
C LYS A 541 9.19 10.18 16.73
N ARG A 542 9.75 9.77 17.87
CA ARG A 542 10.93 10.42 18.48
C ARG A 542 12.24 9.97 17.83
N GLN A 543 12.25 8.76 17.26
CA GLN A 543 13.39 8.14 16.59
C GLN A 543 13.02 7.79 15.16
N GLN A 544 12.97 8.81 14.29
CA GLN A 544 12.45 8.69 12.93
C GLN A 544 13.44 8.05 11.95
N ILE A 545 14.74 8.27 12.18
CA ILE A 545 15.83 7.77 11.33
C ILE A 545 16.00 6.27 11.56
N LEU A 546 15.86 5.50 10.48
CA LEU A 546 16.12 4.07 10.51
C LEU A 546 17.61 3.82 10.75
N SER A 547 17.97 3.02 11.76
CA SER A 547 19.36 2.58 11.90
C SER A 547 19.56 1.30 11.08
N PRO A 548 20.57 1.21 10.21
CA PRO A 548 20.86 -0.02 9.49
C PRO A 548 21.48 -1.06 10.43
N ILE A 549 21.16 -2.34 10.22
CA ILE A 549 22.03 -3.44 10.64
C ILE A 549 22.91 -3.71 9.43
N ALA A 550 24.23 -3.54 9.58
CA ALA A 550 25.14 -3.63 8.44
C ALA A 550 26.35 -4.50 8.77
N VAL A 551 26.77 -5.28 7.77
CA VAL A 551 27.92 -6.18 7.83
C VAL A 551 28.89 -5.80 6.73
N ARG A 552 30.15 -5.59 7.10
CA ARG A 552 31.23 -5.33 6.14
C ARG A 552 31.61 -6.64 5.45
N LEU A 553 31.62 -6.64 4.13
CA LEU A 553 31.95 -7.79 3.30
C LEU A 553 33.42 -7.78 2.91
N GLN A 554 34.01 -8.96 2.82
CA GLN A 554 35.33 -9.11 2.21
C GLN A 554 35.21 -8.96 0.69
N PRO A 555 36.17 -8.30 0.02
CA PRO A 555 36.18 -8.23 -1.45
C PRO A 555 36.14 -9.63 -2.09
N PRO A 556 35.48 -9.81 -3.23
CA PRO A 556 35.57 -11.06 -3.97
C PRO A 556 37.00 -11.28 -4.50
N PRO A 557 37.45 -12.54 -4.69
CA PRO A 557 38.79 -12.85 -5.23
C PRO A 557 38.99 -12.44 -6.70
N GLY A 558 37.97 -11.90 -7.37
CA GLY A 558 37.98 -11.41 -8.75
C GLY A 558 37.06 -10.20 -8.93
N LYS A 559 36.56 -9.96 -10.16
CA LYS A 559 35.64 -8.82 -10.43
C LYS A 559 34.29 -8.97 -9.70
N SER A 560 33.79 -10.19 -9.62
CA SER A 560 32.61 -10.56 -8.86
C SER A 560 32.71 -12.01 -8.37
N ALA A 561 31.91 -12.36 -7.35
CA ALA A 561 31.74 -13.72 -6.88
C ALA A 561 30.31 -13.94 -6.38
N ASN A 562 29.74 -15.11 -6.63
CA ASN A 562 28.47 -15.49 -6.00
C ASN A 562 28.72 -15.83 -4.53
N ARG A 563 27.97 -15.17 -3.66
CA ARG A 563 28.00 -15.37 -2.21
C ARG A 563 26.65 -15.86 -1.73
N ARG A 564 26.66 -16.76 -0.76
CA ARG A 564 25.45 -17.20 -0.07
C ARG A 564 25.25 -16.36 1.19
N PHE A 565 24.11 -15.71 1.29
CA PHE A 565 23.71 -14.93 2.45
C PHE A 565 22.59 -15.63 3.20
N GLU A 566 22.67 -15.67 4.53
CA GLU A 566 21.58 -16.10 5.39
C GLU A 566 21.30 -15.05 6.47
N ILE A 567 20.01 -14.76 6.69
CA ILE A 567 19.57 -13.86 7.76
C ILE A 567 18.52 -14.61 8.57
N ARG A 568 18.79 -14.82 9.87
CA ARG A 568 17.87 -15.47 10.79
C ARG A 568 17.27 -14.45 11.73
N GLN A 569 15.94 -14.44 11.84
CA GLN A 569 15.28 -13.69 12.90
C GLN A 569 15.10 -14.60 14.11
N LEU A 570 15.74 -14.26 15.22
CA LEU A 570 15.65 -15.04 16.46
C LEU A 570 14.31 -14.76 17.18
N PRO A 571 13.75 -15.74 17.91
CA PRO A 571 12.57 -15.53 18.73
C PRO A 571 12.90 -14.59 19.90
N SER A 572 11.92 -13.78 20.31
CA SER A 572 12.02 -12.96 21.53
C SER A 572 10.84 -13.22 22.46
N THR A 573 11.06 -13.08 23.77
CA THR A 573 10.05 -13.33 24.81
C THR A 573 8.80 -12.47 24.60
N ASP A 574 9.01 -11.20 24.26
CA ASP A 574 7.93 -10.24 24.05
C ASP A 574 7.27 -10.37 22.66
N ARG A 575 7.82 -11.23 21.78
CA ARG A 575 7.33 -11.51 20.42
C ARG A 575 7.02 -10.23 19.62
N VAL A 576 7.86 -9.21 19.79
CA VAL A 576 7.68 -7.92 19.12
C VAL A 576 7.85 -8.12 17.61
N PRO A 577 6.89 -7.68 16.78
CA PRO A 577 7.02 -7.82 15.33
C PRO A 577 8.13 -6.94 14.78
N VAL A 578 8.88 -7.52 13.85
CA VAL A 578 9.90 -6.85 13.03
C VAL A 578 9.28 -6.42 11.72
N VAL A 579 9.43 -5.14 11.39
CA VAL A 579 9.09 -4.59 10.09
C VAL A 579 10.37 -4.53 9.24
N TRP A 580 10.35 -5.25 8.12
CA TRP A 580 11.44 -5.31 7.16
C TRP A 580 11.23 -4.27 6.05
N HIS A 581 12.18 -3.35 5.89
CA HIS A 581 12.14 -2.25 4.93
C HIS A 581 12.95 -2.54 3.67
N SER A 582 14.16 -3.07 3.82
CA SER A 582 15.08 -3.36 2.70
C SER A 582 16.15 -4.38 3.10
N ILE A 583 16.68 -5.12 2.11
CA ILE A 583 17.87 -5.95 2.24
C ILE A 583 18.68 -5.79 0.96
N ARG A 584 19.91 -5.27 1.03
CA ARG A 584 20.70 -4.93 -0.16
C ARG A 584 22.20 -5.03 0.06
N LEU A 585 22.92 -5.26 -1.04
CA LEU A 585 24.34 -4.98 -1.12
C LEU A 585 24.54 -3.49 -1.41
N ALA A 586 25.57 -2.89 -0.82
CA ALA A 586 25.89 -1.47 -0.98
C ALA A 586 27.40 -1.23 -0.97
N ASP A 587 27.82 -0.21 -1.69
CA ASP A 587 29.17 0.33 -1.70
C ASP A 587 29.51 1.15 -0.46
N GLN A 588 28.52 1.86 0.04
CA GLN A 588 28.61 2.76 1.19
C GLN A 588 27.52 2.44 2.20
N LEU A 589 27.78 2.75 3.48
CA LEU A 589 26.72 2.70 4.47
C LEU A 589 25.70 3.80 4.18
N PRO A 590 24.38 3.52 4.30
CA PRO A 590 23.37 4.54 4.03
C PRO A 590 23.41 5.72 5.00
N THR A 591 24.01 5.54 6.18
CA THR A 591 24.12 6.56 7.22
C THR A 591 25.53 7.13 7.36
N ARG A 592 26.50 6.60 6.59
CA ARG A 592 27.89 7.06 6.58
C ARG A 592 28.50 6.89 5.19
N TYR A 593 28.93 8.01 4.61
CA TYR A 593 29.68 8.02 3.36
C TYR A 593 31.16 8.12 3.65
N GLU A 594 31.93 7.16 3.16
CA GLU A 594 33.39 7.13 3.21
C GLU A 594 33.93 7.81 1.96
N TRP A 595 34.14 9.13 2.05
CA TRP A 595 34.62 9.95 0.93
C TRP A 595 36.13 9.74 0.73
N LEU A 596 36.87 9.56 1.82
CA LEU A 596 38.24 9.10 1.84
C LEU A 596 38.42 8.11 3.00
N ASP A 597 38.79 6.86 2.71
CA ASP A 597 39.10 5.81 3.68
C ASP A 597 39.80 4.61 3.00
N GLU A 598 40.75 3.97 3.67
CA GLU A 598 41.38 2.74 3.20
C GLU A 598 40.49 1.52 3.54
N PRO A 599 40.02 0.72 2.56
CA PRO A 599 40.71 0.11 1.42
C PRO A 599 39.89 0.31 0.12
N ALA A 600 39.13 1.40 0.04
CA ALA A 600 38.18 1.68 -1.03
C ALA A 600 38.68 2.67 -2.08
N ALA A 601 39.96 3.08 -1.99
CA ALA A 601 40.60 3.98 -2.95
C ALA A 601 40.61 3.43 -4.40
N SER A 602 40.20 2.17 -4.61
CA SER A 602 39.92 1.58 -5.92
C SER A 602 38.74 2.21 -6.68
N LEU A 603 37.89 3.03 -6.03
CA LEU A 603 36.80 3.78 -6.69
C LEU A 603 37.24 5.11 -7.32
N LEU A 604 38.42 5.63 -7.00
CA LEU A 604 39.03 6.79 -7.66
C LEU A 604 39.96 6.33 -8.80
N ALA A 605 39.48 5.38 -9.62
CA ALA A 605 40.28 4.66 -10.61
C ALA A 605 41.04 5.56 -11.62
N ASP A 606 40.63 6.82 -11.78
CA ASP A 606 41.29 7.78 -12.67
C ASP A 606 42.32 8.70 -11.98
N ARG A 607 42.51 8.61 -10.65
CA ARG A 607 43.47 9.48 -9.92
C ARG A 607 44.23 8.72 -8.84
N GLN A 608 45.54 8.57 -9.05
CA GLN A 608 46.47 7.97 -8.10
C GLN A 608 46.69 8.95 -6.93
N LEU A 609 46.02 8.71 -5.80
CA LEU A 609 46.24 9.50 -4.59
C LEU A 609 47.62 9.18 -3.98
N PRO A 610 48.32 10.17 -3.37
CA PRO A 610 49.64 9.99 -2.75
C PRO A 610 49.53 9.29 -1.38
N TRP A 611 49.25 7.98 -1.41
CA TRP A 611 49.16 7.16 -0.21
C TRP A 611 50.55 6.96 0.45
N THR A 612 50.59 7.01 1.78
CA THR A 612 51.75 6.69 2.61
C THR A 612 51.34 5.73 3.72
N SER A 613 52.17 4.74 4.02
CA SER A 613 52.00 3.82 5.15
C SER A 613 52.82 4.22 6.39
N GLN A 614 53.61 5.29 6.30
CA GLN A 614 54.56 5.69 7.35
C GLN A 614 53.87 6.18 8.62
N ASP A 615 52.74 6.87 8.49
CA ASP A 615 51.96 7.43 9.60
C ASP A 615 50.49 7.50 9.18
N HIS A 616 49.61 7.01 10.04
CA HIS A 616 48.16 6.92 9.81
C HIS A 616 47.42 6.95 11.16
N TYR A 617 46.16 7.38 11.14
CA TYR A 617 45.30 7.39 12.32
C TYR A 617 44.47 6.11 12.44
N SER A 618 44.03 5.58 11.30
CA SER A 618 43.27 4.34 11.20
C SER A 618 43.64 3.60 9.90
N GLY A 619 43.26 2.32 9.78
CA GLY A 619 43.66 1.54 8.60
C GLY A 619 45.16 1.23 8.59
N LYS A 620 45.81 1.40 7.44
CA LYS A 620 47.25 1.16 7.20
C LYS A 620 47.93 2.31 6.43
N HIS A 621 47.17 3.25 5.87
CA HIS A 621 47.67 4.33 5.02
C HIS A 621 46.91 5.64 5.26
N ALA A 622 47.61 6.75 5.05
CA ALA A 622 47.05 8.09 4.94
C ALA A 622 47.42 8.72 3.58
N VAL A 623 46.74 9.78 3.18
CA VAL A 623 47.05 10.55 1.98
C VAL A 623 47.91 11.76 2.33
N GLN A 624 49.03 11.93 1.65
CA GLN A 624 49.93 13.06 1.84
C GLN A 624 49.52 14.24 0.95
N VAL A 625 49.25 15.41 1.54
CA VAL A 625 48.87 16.64 0.83
C VAL A 625 49.98 17.67 0.98
N THR A 626 50.35 18.33 -0.12
CA THR A 626 51.33 19.43 -0.13
C THR A 626 50.69 20.71 -0.68
N SER A 627 51.41 21.83 -0.62
CA SER A 627 50.94 23.09 -1.22
C SER A 627 50.98 23.05 -2.75
N ALA A 628 51.86 22.25 -3.34
CA ALA A 628 51.96 22.05 -4.79
C ALA A 628 50.87 21.11 -5.32
N ASP A 629 50.51 20.10 -4.52
CA ASP A 629 49.59 19.03 -4.92
C ASP A 629 48.39 18.95 -3.97
N PRO A 630 47.33 19.76 -4.20
CA PRO A 630 46.09 19.65 -3.45
C PRO A 630 45.36 18.34 -3.79
N VAL A 631 44.63 17.80 -2.81
CA VAL A 631 43.81 16.60 -3.00
C VAL A 631 42.38 17.02 -3.31
N GLU A 632 41.87 16.56 -4.45
CA GLU A 632 40.53 16.86 -4.92
C GLU A 632 39.70 15.58 -5.01
N LEU A 633 38.55 15.58 -4.35
CA LEU A 633 37.60 14.48 -4.31
C LEU A 633 36.29 14.93 -4.96
N THR A 634 35.94 14.30 -6.07
CA THR A 634 34.71 14.58 -6.82
C THR A 634 33.72 13.45 -6.63
N LEU A 635 32.46 13.80 -6.34
CA LEU A 635 31.38 12.83 -6.21
C LEU A 635 30.74 12.55 -7.57
N ALA A 636 30.41 11.29 -7.82
CA ALA A 636 29.64 10.91 -9.01
C ALA A 636 28.24 11.54 -9.03
N GLN A 637 27.66 11.77 -7.85
CA GLN A 637 26.38 12.46 -7.68
C GLN A 637 26.43 13.36 -6.43
N PRO A 638 25.84 14.57 -6.46
CA PRO A 638 25.84 15.44 -5.30
C PRO A 638 25.12 14.83 -4.08
N LEU A 639 25.74 14.90 -2.90
CA LEU A 639 25.22 14.35 -1.66
C LEU A 639 24.41 15.38 -0.86
N PRO A 640 23.16 15.09 -0.47
CA PRO A 640 22.29 16.03 0.24
C PRO A 640 22.68 16.21 1.71
N ILE A 641 22.80 17.47 2.14
CA ILE A 641 22.96 17.88 3.54
C ILE A 641 21.63 18.36 4.11
N ARG A 642 21.20 17.77 5.24
CA ARG A 642 19.87 18.01 5.85
C ARG A 642 19.94 18.11 7.38
N GLN A 643 18.95 18.77 7.98
CA GLN A 643 18.83 18.86 9.43
C GLN A 643 18.51 17.51 10.09
N PHE A 644 17.64 16.73 9.45
CA PHE A 644 17.15 15.42 9.91
C PHE A 644 17.35 14.39 8.79
N PRO A 645 18.59 13.92 8.57
CA PRO A 645 18.92 13.13 7.38
C PRO A 645 18.24 11.76 7.37
N ARG A 646 17.76 11.35 6.20
CA ARG A 646 17.35 9.98 5.87
C ARG A 646 18.54 9.18 5.32
N TRP A 647 18.35 7.90 5.00
CA TRP A 647 19.39 7.13 4.30
C TRP A 647 19.80 7.78 2.98
N GLY A 648 21.10 7.93 2.78
CA GLY A 648 21.71 8.65 1.65
C GLY A 648 21.82 10.16 1.87
N GLU A 649 21.35 10.68 3.01
CA GLU A 649 21.51 12.08 3.40
C GLU A 649 22.43 12.21 4.63
N TYR A 650 23.12 13.35 4.72
CA TYR A 650 24.15 13.56 5.73
C TYR A 650 23.99 14.90 6.45
N ARG A 651 24.69 15.04 7.57
CA ARG A 651 24.72 16.28 8.38
C ARG A 651 26.09 16.56 8.96
N PHE A 652 26.79 15.52 9.38
CA PHE A 652 28.07 15.66 10.05
C PHE A 652 29.21 15.33 9.09
N LEU A 653 30.27 16.11 9.15
CA LEU A 653 31.55 15.83 8.50
C LEU A 653 32.57 15.48 9.58
N ARG A 654 33.37 14.44 9.36
CA ARG A 654 34.56 14.15 10.15
C ARG A 654 35.77 13.99 9.23
N PHE A 655 36.89 14.57 9.64
CA PHE A 655 38.18 14.31 9.02
C PHE A 655 39.28 14.25 10.06
N ALA A 656 40.31 13.45 9.77
CA ALA A 656 41.52 13.34 10.59
C ALA A 656 42.73 13.80 9.80
N LEU A 657 43.50 14.71 10.38
CA LEU A 657 44.71 15.26 9.77
C LEU A 657 45.86 15.32 10.77
N LYS A 658 47.09 15.23 10.26
CA LYS A 658 48.32 15.48 10.99
C LYS A 658 49.26 16.31 10.12
N THR A 659 49.92 17.31 10.71
CA THR A 659 50.81 18.22 9.98
C THR A 659 52.25 18.01 10.40
N SER A 660 53.19 18.00 9.46
CA SER A 660 54.63 17.86 9.76
C SER A 660 55.29 19.17 10.24
N ALA A 661 54.59 20.30 10.16
CA ALA A 661 55.03 21.60 10.65
C ALA A 661 53.82 22.51 10.95
N ALA A 662 54.03 23.56 11.75
CA ALA A 662 53.00 24.57 11.98
C ALA A 662 52.54 25.20 10.65
N GLY A 663 51.24 25.35 10.48
CA GLY A 663 50.67 25.77 9.20
C GLY A 663 49.16 25.96 9.20
N ARG A 664 48.61 26.09 8.00
CA ARG A 664 47.19 26.29 7.70
C ARG A 664 46.70 25.31 6.65
N VAL A 665 45.60 24.63 6.95
CA VAL A 665 44.92 23.68 6.05
C VAL A 665 43.52 24.19 5.74
N LEU A 666 43.16 24.15 4.46
CA LEU A 666 41.83 24.48 3.95
C LEU A 666 41.15 23.21 3.46
N LEU A 667 39.91 23.02 3.92
CA LEU A 667 38.96 22.07 3.36
C LEU A 667 37.87 22.86 2.63
N GLU A 668 37.96 22.92 1.32
CA GLU A 668 37.06 23.64 0.44
C GLU A 668 35.99 22.67 -0.08
N MET A 669 34.74 23.10 -0.15
CA MET A 669 33.61 22.29 -0.59
C MET A 669 32.74 23.08 -1.56
N ARG A 670 32.34 22.44 -2.65
CA ARG A 670 31.40 23.02 -3.62
C ARG A 670 29.98 22.57 -3.32
N THR A 671 29.07 23.54 -3.27
CA THR A 671 27.62 23.29 -3.22
C THR A 671 27.03 23.49 -4.63
N THR A 672 25.95 22.76 -4.95
CA THR A 672 25.39 22.47 -6.30
C THR A 672 25.17 23.57 -7.35
N THR A 673 25.50 24.84 -7.11
CA THR A 673 25.51 25.86 -8.16
C THR A 673 26.95 26.24 -8.46
N GLU A 674 27.39 26.14 -9.73
CA GLU A 674 28.76 26.53 -10.13
C GLU A 674 29.11 27.97 -9.74
N GLU A 675 28.10 28.84 -9.64
CA GLU A 675 28.22 30.24 -9.24
C GLU A 675 28.22 30.47 -7.72
N ALA A 676 27.93 29.45 -6.89
CA ALA A 676 27.97 29.64 -5.44
C ALA A 676 29.43 29.71 -4.93
N PRO A 677 29.70 30.60 -3.96
CA PRO A 677 31.02 30.65 -3.33
C PRO A 677 31.33 29.31 -2.65
N LEU A 678 32.60 28.88 -2.73
CA LEU A 678 33.09 27.72 -2.00
C LEU A 678 32.84 27.91 -0.51
N VAL A 679 32.29 26.90 0.14
CA VAL A 679 32.15 26.83 1.60
C VAL A 679 33.25 25.93 2.14
N GLY A 680 33.66 26.11 3.39
CA GLY A 680 34.78 25.31 3.86
C GLY A 680 35.21 25.55 5.28
N TYR A 681 36.25 24.82 5.66
CA TYR A 681 36.86 24.87 6.97
C TYR A 681 38.33 25.26 6.89
N LEU A 682 38.78 26.08 7.82
CA LEU A 682 40.19 26.45 8.00
C LEU A 682 40.68 25.89 9.35
N ALA A 683 41.77 25.11 9.31
CA ALA A 683 42.46 24.62 10.50
C ALA A 683 43.85 25.26 10.59
N GLY A 684 44.16 25.90 11.72
CA GLY A 684 45.39 26.65 11.94
C GLY A 684 45.16 28.14 12.21
N PRO A 685 46.18 28.87 12.69
CA PRO A 685 46.05 30.28 13.07
C PRO A 685 45.85 31.15 11.83
N SER A 686 44.84 32.03 11.84
CA SER A 686 44.59 33.00 10.78
C SER A 686 44.04 34.30 11.34
N LYS A 687 44.52 35.44 10.84
CA LYS A 687 44.04 36.78 11.22
C LYS A 687 42.72 37.15 10.53
N SER A 688 42.49 36.61 9.33
CA SER A 688 41.29 36.81 8.53
C SER A 688 40.74 35.47 8.05
N ILE A 689 39.43 35.26 8.17
CA ILE A 689 38.75 34.07 7.67
C ILE A 689 37.93 34.50 6.45
N PRO A 690 38.25 34.04 5.23
CA PRO A 690 37.45 34.37 4.05
C PRO A 690 36.01 33.89 4.26
N ALA A 691 35.01 34.77 4.13
CA ALA A 691 33.62 34.29 4.07
C ALA A 691 33.42 33.51 2.76
N PRO A 692 32.71 32.38 2.75
CA PRO A 692 31.90 31.78 3.81
C PRO A 692 32.60 30.67 4.65
N PHE A 693 33.93 30.66 4.77
CA PHE A 693 34.67 29.66 5.54
C PHE A 693 34.47 29.80 7.06
N ARG A 694 34.62 28.68 7.77
CA ARG A 694 34.62 28.63 9.25
C ARG A 694 35.98 28.14 9.75
N GLN A 695 36.57 28.85 10.70
CA GLN A 695 37.79 28.37 11.35
C GLN A 695 37.44 27.33 12.42
N VAL A 696 37.97 26.11 12.27
CA VAL A 696 37.68 24.95 13.13
C VAL A 696 38.77 24.65 14.14
N TRP A 697 39.98 25.19 13.91
CA TRP A 697 41.11 25.11 14.82
C TRP A 697 41.88 26.43 14.77
N LYS A 698 42.10 27.08 15.91
CA LYS A 698 42.68 28.43 15.98
C LYS A 698 44.16 28.45 16.35
N GLU A 699 44.62 27.43 17.05
CA GLU A 699 46.00 27.30 17.51
C GLU A 699 46.89 26.76 16.38
N PRO A 700 48.23 26.87 16.51
CA PRO A 700 49.14 26.09 15.67
C PRO A 700 48.72 24.61 15.63
N LEU A 701 48.75 24.01 14.44
CA LEU A 701 48.40 22.60 14.28
C LEU A 701 49.46 21.74 15.00
N PRO A 702 49.05 20.83 15.89
CA PRO A 702 49.99 20.05 16.68
C PRO A 702 50.58 18.91 15.85
N ASP A 703 51.77 18.44 16.22
CA ASP A 703 52.39 17.22 15.66
C ASP A 703 51.76 15.95 16.26
N ARG A 704 50.43 15.84 16.12
CA ARG A 704 49.63 14.66 16.46
C ARG A 704 48.36 14.67 15.61
N TRP A 705 47.76 13.50 15.46
CA TRP A 705 46.49 13.38 14.75
C TRP A 705 45.39 14.22 15.42
N LEU A 706 44.80 15.11 14.62
CA LEU A 706 43.68 15.96 14.99
C LEU A 706 42.43 15.45 14.26
N VAL A 707 41.44 15.00 15.03
CA VAL A 707 40.14 14.56 14.50
C VAL A 707 39.12 15.66 14.71
N ILE A 708 38.62 16.22 13.60
CA ILE A 708 37.66 17.31 13.62
C ILE A 708 36.30 16.78 13.18
N THR A 709 35.25 17.06 13.96
CA THR A 709 33.86 16.76 13.58
C THR A 709 33.04 18.05 13.53
N ARG A 710 32.32 18.28 12.43
CA ARG A 710 31.51 19.48 12.20
C ARG A 710 30.08 19.14 11.79
N ASP A 711 29.17 20.06 12.10
CA ASP A 711 27.76 20.02 11.70
C ASP A 711 27.57 20.92 10.47
N LEU A 712 27.58 20.31 9.29
CA LEU A 712 27.49 21.01 8.01
C LEU A 712 26.18 21.77 7.87
N PHE A 713 25.06 21.20 8.34
CA PHE A 713 23.77 21.87 8.27
C PHE A 713 23.74 23.12 9.15
N ARG A 714 24.31 23.05 10.35
CA ARG A 714 24.43 24.22 11.22
C ARG A 714 25.32 25.30 10.62
N ASP A 715 26.41 24.91 9.98
CA ASP A 715 27.41 25.85 9.46
C ASP A 715 26.98 26.50 8.12
N PHE A 716 26.28 25.77 7.26
CA PHE A 716 26.00 26.15 5.86
C PHE A 716 24.54 25.95 5.40
N GLY A 717 23.65 25.39 6.22
CA GLY A 717 22.25 25.14 5.87
C GLY A 717 22.03 23.89 5.01
N ALA A 718 20.85 23.80 4.39
CA ALA A 718 20.52 22.71 3.47
C ALA A 718 21.21 22.95 2.11
N CYS A 719 22.02 21.99 1.66
CA CYS A 719 22.72 22.06 0.39
C CYS A 719 22.93 20.66 -0.21
N HIS A 720 23.61 20.58 -1.35
CA HIS A 720 24.13 19.33 -1.90
C HIS A 720 25.62 19.52 -2.18
N LEU A 721 26.45 18.62 -1.65
CA LEU A 721 27.90 18.65 -1.83
C LEU A 721 28.28 17.85 -3.09
N SER A 722 29.09 18.43 -3.97
CA SER A 722 29.54 17.75 -5.19
C SER A 722 31.05 17.56 -5.27
N HIS A 723 31.82 18.46 -4.66
CA HIS A 723 33.28 18.47 -4.73
C HIS A 723 33.88 18.89 -3.39
N LEU A 724 35.05 18.32 -3.07
CA LEU A 724 35.82 18.65 -1.89
C LEU A 724 37.31 18.75 -2.27
N THR A 725 37.95 19.84 -1.86
CA THR A 725 39.37 20.10 -2.09
C THR A 725 40.08 20.28 -0.75
N LEU A 726 41.21 19.62 -0.59
CA LEU A 726 42.12 19.75 0.53
C LEU A 726 43.37 20.46 0.07
N ARG A 727 43.68 21.60 0.70
CA ARG A 727 44.82 22.45 0.34
C ARG A 727 45.63 22.84 1.56
N VAL A 728 46.95 22.74 1.45
CA VAL A 728 47.88 23.33 2.41
C VAL A 728 48.11 24.79 2.01
N ALA A 729 47.57 25.72 2.79
CA ALA A 729 47.69 27.15 2.53
C ALA A 729 49.05 27.72 3.00
N GLU A 730 49.61 27.14 4.06
CA GLU A 730 50.91 27.52 4.64
C GLU A 730 51.44 26.36 5.49
N GLY A 731 52.75 26.16 5.54
CA GLY A 731 53.39 25.10 6.33
C GLY A 731 53.87 23.89 5.53
N GLY A 732 54.23 22.82 6.25
CA GLY A 732 54.72 21.56 5.68
C GLY A 732 53.60 20.65 5.16
N SER A 733 53.97 19.46 4.69
CA SER A 733 53.01 18.46 4.22
C SER A 733 52.03 18.01 5.31
N VAL A 734 50.82 17.65 4.89
CA VAL A 734 49.73 17.23 5.77
C VAL A 734 49.27 15.83 5.41
N ALA A 735 49.31 14.92 6.36
CA ALA A 735 48.73 13.59 6.23
C ALA A 735 47.23 13.66 6.56
N ILE A 736 46.39 13.06 5.72
CA ILE A 736 44.95 12.95 5.93
C ILE A 736 44.56 11.49 5.88
N ASP A 737 44.01 11.02 6.98
CA ASP A 737 43.66 9.61 7.15
C ASP A 737 42.29 9.29 6.54
N HIS A 738 41.29 10.08 6.92
CA HIS A 738 39.91 9.83 6.49
C HIS A 738 39.09 11.09 6.36
N ILE A 739 38.04 11.00 5.55
CA ILE A 739 36.97 11.99 5.40
C ILE A 739 35.63 11.25 5.32
N TYR A 740 34.79 11.48 6.31
CA TYR A 740 33.48 10.86 6.43
C TYR A 740 32.37 11.88 6.45
N LEU A 741 31.28 11.58 5.76
CA LEU A 741 29.98 12.21 6.03
C LEU A 741 29.11 11.24 6.81
N ALA A 742 28.32 11.74 7.75
CA ALA A 742 27.43 10.91 8.58
C ALA A 742 26.07 11.58 8.80
N SER A 743 25.02 10.76 8.88
CA SER A 743 23.68 11.22 9.23
C SER A 743 23.60 11.64 10.70
N ARG A 744 24.30 10.92 11.61
CA ARG A 744 24.36 11.21 13.04
C ARG A 744 25.79 11.07 13.57
N THR A 745 26.12 11.80 14.63
CA THR A 745 27.43 11.69 15.30
C THR A 745 27.74 10.27 15.77
N LYS A 746 26.74 9.49 16.19
CA LYS A 746 26.92 8.08 16.57
C LYS A 746 27.38 7.18 15.42
N ASP A 747 27.06 7.53 14.18
CA ASP A 747 27.46 6.75 13.00
C ASP A 747 28.98 6.90 12.73
N LEU A 748 29.65 7.83 13.44
CA LEU A 748 31.10 8.04 13.45
C LEU A 748 31.82 7.39 14.64
N GLN A 749 31.11 6.79 15.61
CA GLN A 749 31.72 6.25 16.84
C GLN A 749 32.53 4.96 16.62
N THR A 750 32.38 4.29 15.48
CA THR A 750 33.10 3.05 15.14
C THR A 750 34.50 3.28 14.55
N ILE A 751 34.94 4.53 14.43
CA ILE A 751 36.29 4.90 13.99
C ILE A 751 37.10 5.25 15.25
N ALA A 752 37.67 4.23 15.88
CA ALA A 752 38.65 4.39 16.95
C ALA A 752 40.06 4.28 16.33
N PRO A 753 41.07 4.94 16.91
CA PRO A 753 42.46 4.59 16.62
C PRO A 753 42.61 3.09 16.93
N ARG A 754 43.13 2.31 15.98
CA ARG A 754 43.56 0.94 16.29
C ARG A 754 44.98 1.05 16.82
N GLU A 755 45.20 0.48 18.00
CA GLU A 755 46.53 0.34 18.61
C GLU A 755 47.53 -0.35 17.70
#